data_AF-A0A6L0X6Y8-F1
#
_entry.id   AF-A0A6L0X6Y8-F1
#
_cell.length_a   1.000
_cell.length_b   1.000
_cell.length_c   1.000
_cell.angle_alpha   90.00
_cell.angle_beta   90.00
_cell.angle_gamma   90.00
#
_symmetry.space_group_name_H-M   'P 1'
#
loop_
_entity.id
_entity.type
_entity.pdbx_description
1 polymer ?
#
loop_
_entity_poly.entity_id
_entity_poly.type
_entity_poly.pdbx_seq_one_letter_code
_entity_poly.pdbx_strand_id
1 'polypeptide(L)'
;MMFCPKKDVKRSSCRAYVSLYVRFVVQMGRRLGAVCGSEKAGVGCAILAAICLVGLGLLFLAELAQMTTVALAALLSLSASSPPRGRRGSDTSAAVDFSVRSFAFRDMSEADRQRERELHVRLIEERLLEEKRRPRVDATHVIKGETDPNAFRLTGAAGDAAVRPVDAVVDGYSLVRQPGTAPLPRMHTMWRIHSPAELYERYDALDVIYSFVNGSEANHEYRKQLRSSCGPQILALEKQYFLSGHTSTASPSTPEARPRGVQPLLAQLASQCPLYQSLLRKRNGELMKLFGGSANTVRVDERDRETDELRHSLRSVEQHVRWHRGRVVMVSPGHHPTWVDGAKNFLAGMCGGARVQALRSSGTHLRVTTVHQDAVMPYGMRLTVDSHVIEQHLWRVRNMTPVHVYMNDDYFVNRDVAITDLFNEYGGTIVRTEGPSVAEGRRGDVSASWVEGVANTELFNIYHLEHLHEDFLPRPLLDSWRRLLKRSGHETQSASNGLMSFLKWKLSEMLAPARRRGVGTTDGGADDAAARAEFEQEARYILGFSDLLSAANTSSYWEAALSNPTTPTSLPSGRHRGVQKHYYATHAPFVYCTNMFRHWSVRFRDEFADLQLHHRERRARDLFVPFLYNAFIMARPWQASPKFLPYLLELKEAMEAAAADAKAMLAHLRQTETVSLMDALREEFQKHLAKYVPMVSIFLDNDDGCAPATLYRNPAAEVMYMRATNNIEENKRAMDDVARQDPLYFNINAGFSSAEAADQLRRFLHGKFPTPVYLEVGGAPPPGEGLVDGAGEVVGGRTRAAGAAAAAEEEALSRLFGDLMALPVVGVVSYEEGVCPLVRSLALAFAGHHRGGVRVSVEQHGGAALREARAALGHRVVSAMPAPACAYKEQVSVDPAARGESVAEIARRAMGEMRGGVELPSTCGAGGAGLRVRGFVVDARTRGAPVRSAAALRDALAVPAQTLSLEDFRAVAVGPSEGDVVLVVSREDAEAKAVHWVNGASESDLLVTYPLPVEAYEDMGAEVRWSVP
;
A
#
# COMPACT_ATOMS: atom_id res chain seq x y z
N MET A 1 14.12 55.73 52.31
CA MET A 1 15.48 55.92 51.76
C MET A 1 15.91 54.60 51.13
N MET A 2 15.85 54.50 49.78
CA MET A 2 17.00 54.38 48.85
C MET A 2 17.77 53.05 49.07
N PHE A 3 17.90 52.10 48.13
CA PHE A 3 18.00 52.15 46.67
C PHE A 3 17.30 50.96 45.97
N CYS A 4 16.81 51.24 44.77
CA CYS A 4 16.22 50.30 43.80
C CYS A 4 17.33 49.69 42.91
N PRO A 5 17.16 48.45 42.39
CA PRO A 5 16.99 48.36 40.94
C PRO A 5 15.84 47.44 40.47
N LYS A 6 15.25 47.90 39.36
CA LYS A 6 14.29 47.34 38.39
C LYS A 6 14.71 45.94 37.86
N LYS A 7 13.88 45.10 37.23
CA LYS A 7 12.45 45.03 36.90
C LYS A 7 12.16 43.61 36.39
N ASP A 8 10.93 43.16 36.61
CA ASP A 8 10.13 42.22 35.80
C ASP A 8 10.64 40.79 35.58
N VAL A 9 9.95 39.83 36.24
CA VAL A 9 9.49 38.51 35.70
C VAL A 9 8.84 37.62 36.78
N LYS A 10 8.97 37.90 38.09
CA LYS A 10 8.41 37.03 39.16
C LYS A 10 7.07 37.46 39.79
N ARG A 11 6.19 38.19 39.09
CA ARG A 11 4.88 38.62 39.64
C ARG A 11 3.61 37.98 39.04
N SER A 12 3.67 37.26 37.92
CA SER A 12 2.48 36.61 37.34
C SER A 12 2.20 35.21 37.93
N SER A 13 3.25 34.39 38.16
CA SER A 13 3.07 33.02 38.63
C SER A 13 2.54 32.91 40.07
N CYS A 14 2.95 33.81 40.98
CA CYS A 14 2.44 33.82 42.36
C CYS A 14 0.96 34.23 42.46
N ARG A 15 0.47 35.15 41.61
CA ARG A 15 -0.95 35.53 41.59
C ARG A 15 -1.83 34.45 40.95
N ALA A 16 -1.33 33.76 39.92
CA ALA A 16 -2.06 32.66 39.28
C ALA A 16 -2.19 31.45 40.22
N TYR A 17 -1.15 31.13 40.99
CA TYR A 17 -1.16 30.00 41.93
C TYR A 17 -2.12 30.24 43.12
N VAL A 18 -2.09 31.44 43.70
CA VAL A 18 -3.01 31.83 44.79
C VAL A 18 -4.46 31.91 44.27
N SER A 19 -4.67 32.33 43.01
CA SER A 19 -6.02 32.35 42.40
C SER A 19 -6.56 30.95 42.10
N LEU A 20 -5.72 30.02 41.66
CA LEU A 20 -6.12 28.63 41.41
C LEU A 20 -6.44 27.89 42.72
N TYR A 21 -5.62 28.11 43.75
CA TYR A 21 -5.81 27.53 45.08
C TYR A 21 -7.11 28.03 45.75
N VAL A 22 -7.36 29.34 45.73
CA VAL A 22 -8.60 29.92 46.27
C VAL A 22 -9.83 29.44 45.48
N ARG A 23 -9.75 29.32 44.14
CA ARG A 23 -10.84 28.77 43.33
C ARG A 23 -11.12 27.30 43.62
N PHE A 24 -10.07 26.49 43.83
CA PHE A 24 -10.21 25.07 44.14
C PHE A 24 -10.82 24.85 45.52
N VAL A 25 -10.37 25.59 46.54
CA VAL A 25 -10.93 25.53 47.91
C VAL A 25 -12.40 26.01 47.95
N VAL A 26 -12.74 27.06 47.20
CA VAL A 26 -14.12 27.58 47.11
C VAL A 26 -15.05 26.63 46.32
N GLN A 27 -14.57 25.98 45.25
CA GLN A 27 -15.35 24.96 44.52
C GLN A 27 -15.56 23.68 45.33
N MET A 28 -14.55 23.25 46.09
CA MET A 28 -14.67 22.07 46.95
C MET A 28 -15.61 22.33 48.14
N GLY A 29 -15.55 23.52 48.75
CA GLY A 29 -16.49 23.95 49.79
C GLY A 29 -17.94 24.04 49.32
N ARG A 30 -18.18 24.50 48.08
CA ARG A 30 -19.52 24.50 47.46
C ARG A 30 -20.05 23.09 47.16
N ARG A 31 -19.19 22.16 46.75
CA ARG A 31 -19.59 20.76 46.50
C ARG A 31 -19.84 19.97 47.80
N LEU A 32 -19.07 20.23 48.86
CA LEU A 32 -19.32 19.69 50.20
C LEU A 32 -20.62 20.25 50.83
N GLY A 33 -20.90 21.54 50.63
CA GLY A 33 -22.16 22.15 51.06
C GLY A 33 -23.40 21.61 50.35
N ALA A 34 -23.27 21.19 49.08
CA ALA A 34 -24.37 20.58 48.31
C ALA A 34 -24.63 19.11 48.69
N VAL A 35 -23.62 18.38 49.19
CA VAL A 35 -23.77 16.97 49.62
C VAL A 35 -24.30 16.85 51.06
N CYS A 36 -24.02 17.82 51.95
CA CYS A 36 -24.46 17.78 53.35
C CYS A 36 -25.74 18.61 53.62
N GLY A 37 -26.54 18.96 52.60
CA GLY A 37 -27.75 19.80 52.68
C GLY A 37 -29.05 19.08 53.05
N SER A 38 -29.00 18.02 53.87
CA SER A 38 -30.18 17.29 54.33
C SER A 38 -29.98 16.91 55.80
N GLU A 39 -30.97 17.19 56.66
CA GLU A 39 -30.93 17.10 58.13
C GLU A 39 -30.66 15.69 58.73
N LYS A 40 -30.16 14.72 57.96
CA LYS A 40 -29.90 13.34 58.43
C LYS A 40 -28.49 12.79 58.15
N ALA A 41 -27.47 13.63 57.98
CA ALA A 41 -26.09 13.18 57.71
C ALA A 41 -25.04 13.77 58.68
N GLY A 42 -25.23 13.59 59.99
CA GLY A 42 -24.40 14.26 61.02
C GLY A 42 -22.99 13.69 61.27
N VAL A 43 -22.70 12.43 60.90
CA VAL A 43 -21.42 11.77 61.31
C VAL A 43 -20.51 11.42 60.12
N GLY A 44 -21.06 11.10 58.95
CA GLY A 44 -20.28 10.76 57.75
C GLY A 44 -19.52 11.94 57.12
N CYS A 45 -20.10 13.15 57.13
CA CYS A 45 -19.47 14.33 56.52
C CYS A 45 -18.23 14.82 57.29
N ALA A 46 -18.18 14.64 58.62
CA ALA A 46 -17.05 15.08 59.45
C ALA A 46 -15.78 14.24 59.21
N ILE A 47 -15.95 12.93 58.99
CA ILE A 47 -14.85 12.00 58.69
C ILE A 47 -14.26 12.29 57.30
N LEU A 48 -15.11 12.56 56.31
CA LEU A 48 -14.65 12.90 54.96
C LEU A 48 -13.85 14.22 54.93
N ALA A 49 -14.27 15.23 55.71
CA ALA A 49 -13.57 16.50 55.84
C ALA A 49 -12.19 16.34 56.52
N ALA A 50 -12.09 15.49 57.55
CA ALA A 50 -10.84 15.20 58.24
C ALA A 50 -9.84 14.46 57.33
N ILE A 51 -10.30 13.47 56.55
CA ILE A 51 -9.45 12.72 55.59
C ILE A 51 -8.89 13.64 54.51
N CYS A 52 -9.70 14.55 53.97
CA CYS A 52 -9.25 15.53 52.98
C CYS A 52 -8.20 16.51 53.54
N LEU A 53 -8.34 16.96 54.79
CA LEU A 53 -7.40 17.87 55.44
C LEU A 53 -6.04 17.20 55.74
N VAL A 54 -6.06 15.93 56.17
CA VAL A 54 -4.83 15.15 56.41
C VAL A 54 -4.10 14.84 55.09
N GLY A 55 -4.83 14.49 54.03
CA GLY A 55 -4.26 14.25 52.70
C GLY A 55 -3.59 15.50 52.10
N LEU A 56 -4.21 16.67 52.27
CA LEU A 56 -3.65 17.96 51.83
C LEU A 56 -2.41 18.38 52.66
N GLY A 57 -2.38 18.07 53.96
CA GLY A 57 -1.21 18.32 54.82
C GLY A 57 0.02 17.48 54.45
N LEU A 58 -0.19 16.22 54.05
CA LEU A 58 0.89 15.32 53.62
C LEU A 58 1.48 15.72 52.26
N LEU A 59 0.64 16.19 51.32
CA LEU A 59 1.09 16.75 50.04
C LEU A 59 1.93 18.02 50.22
N PHE A 60 1.56 18.87 51.18
CA PHE A 60 2.30 20.10 51.48
C PHE A 60 3.68 19.82 52.11
N LEU A 61 3.80 18.80 52.95
CA LEU A 61 5.07 18.37 53.55
C LEU A 61 6.01 17.71 52.53
N ALA A 62 5.47 16.96 51.55
CA ALA A 62 6.26 16.36 50.48
C ALA A 62 6.88 17.41 49.53
N GLU A 63 6.13 18.47 49.21
CA GLU A 63 6.59 19.60 48.38
C GLU A 63 7.62 20.49 49.13
N LEU A 64 7.48 20.67 50.44
CA LEU A 64 8.45 21.41 51.25
C LEU A 64 9.81 20.70 51.35
N ALA A 65 9.83 19.37 51.33
CA ALA A 65 11.05 18.56 51.30
C ALA A 65 11.77 18.58 49.92
N GLN A 66 11.01 18.78 48.83
CA GLN A 66 11.59 19.00 47.49
C GLN A 66 12.17 20.42 47.33
N MET A 67 11.61 21.42 48.02
CA MET A 67 12.11 22.80 47.93
C MET A 67 13.43 23.03 48.70
N THR A 68 13.70 22.27 49.76
CA THR A 68 14.96 22.38 50.54
C THR A 68 16.14 21.69 49.86
N THR A 69 15.91 20.66 49.04
CA THR A 69 16.96 19.96 48.27
C THR A 69 17.43 20.77 47.05
N VAL A 70 16.55 21.59 46.45
CA VAL A 70 16.91 22.47 45.32
C VAL A 70 17.71 23.71 45.77
N ALA A 71 17.51 24.19 47.00
CA ALA A 71 18.23 25.35 47.53
C ALA A 71 19.71 25.06 47.88
N LEU A 72 20.05 23.81 48.21
CA LEU A 72 21.41 23.42 48.56
C LEU A 72 22.31 23.19 47.33
N ALA A 73 21.71 22.76 46.20
CA ALA A 73 22.43 22.55 44.94
C ALA A 73 22.81 23.87 44.22
N ALA A 74 22.09 24.96 44.48
CA ALA A 74 22.31 26.25 43.84
C ALA A 74 23.49 27.07 44.43
N LEU A 75 24.07 26.65 45.55
CA LEU A 75 25.12 27.40 46.25
C LEU A 75 26.57 26.96 45.91
N LEU A 76 26.78 25.96 45.05
CA LEU A 76 28.11 25.40 44.76
C LEU A 76 28.65 25.65 43.33
N SER A 77 28.13 26.63 42.57
CA SER A 77 28.61 26.85 41.19
C SER A 77 28.65 28.33 40.80
N LEU A 78 29.68 29.04 41.30
CA LEU A 78 30.07 30.36 40.83
C LEU A 78 31.57 30.35 40.52
N SER A 79 31.93 30.26 39.25
CA SER A 79 32.90 31.18 38.61
C SER A 79 32.95 30.89 37.11
N ALA A 80 32.81 31.94 36.31
CA ALA A 80 32.90 31.91 34.86
C ALA A 80 33.95 32.94 34.43
N SER A 81 34.71 32.61 33.39
CA SER A 81 35.35 33.59 32.50
C SER A 81 35.29 33.04 31.07
N SER A 82 35.05 33.93 30.10
CA SER A 82 34.93 33.73 28.63
C SER A 82 36.16 34.36 27.92
N PRO A 83 36.35 34.42 26.57
CA PRO A 83 35.61 33.92 25.36
C PRO A 83 36.61 33.26 24.31
N PRO A 84 36.45 33.20 22.94
CA PRO A 84 35.36 33.56 22.01
C PRO A 84 34.99 32.57 20.85
N ARG A 85 33.89 32.95 20.17
CA ARG A 85 33.26 32.52 18.89
C ARG A 85 34.08 31.79 17.81
N GLY A 86 33.44 30.78 17.20
CA GLY A 86 33.66 30.32 15.82
C GLY A 86 32.41 29.63 15.24
N ARG A 87 31.96 30.05 14.05
CA ARG A 87 30.92 29.39 13.23
C ARG A 87 31.42 28.04 12.70
N ARG A 88 30.67 26.95 12.90
CA ARG A 88 30.62 25.72 12.07
C ARG A 88 29.20 25.16 12.27
N GLY A 89 28.37 24.96 11.26
CA GLY A 89 28.61 24.18 10.04
C GLY A 89 27.95 22.83 10.26
N SER A 90 26.89 22.53 9.51
CA SER A 90 26.12 21.28 9.47
C SER A 90 26.99 20.03 9.70
N ASP A 91 26.62 19.13 10.62
CA ASP A 91 27.41 17.90 10.76
C ASP A 91 26.60 16.65 11.15
N THR A 92 26.78 15.67 10.26
CA THR A 92 26.66 14.20 10.26
C THR A 92 26.79 13.45 11.61
N SER A 93 26.10 13.87 12.66
CA SER A 93 26.51 13.59 14.05
C SER A 93 25.96 12.32 14.72
N ALA A 94 25.13 11.47 14.12
CA ALA A 94 24.61 10.30 14.86
C ALA A 94 25.44 9.02 14.61
N ALA A 95 25.62 8.65 13.34
CA ALA A 95 26.38 7.46 12.98
C ALA A 95 27.90 7.70 13.00
N VAL A 96 28.36 8.92 12.66
CA VAL A 96 29.77 9.30 12.82
C VAL A 96 30.12 9.33 14.30
N ASP A 97 29.30 9.93 15.16
CA ASP A 97 29.55 9.95 16.61
C ASP A 97 29.44 8.55 17.23
N PHE A 98 28.54 7.67 16.77
CA PHE A 98 28.49 6.28 17.22
C PHE A 98 29.65 5.43 16.71
N SER A 99 30.10 5.57 15.47
CA SER A 99 31.29 4.87 14.94
C SER A 99 32.57 5.41 15.60
N VAL A 100 32.74 6.72 15.65
CA VAL A 100 33.85 7.38 16.37
C VAL A 100 33.87 6.93 17.84
N ARG A 101 32.74 6.88 18.53
CA ARG A 101 32.65 6.41 19.93
C ARG A 101 32.85 4.91 20.08
N SER A 102 32.15 4.07 19.32
CA SER A 102 32.26 2.61 19.44
C SER A 102 33.67 2.10 19.13
N PHE A 103 34.41 2.80 18.26
CA PHE A 103 35.81 2.51 17.98
C PHE A 103 36.78 3.15 19.00
N ALA A 104 36.52 4.35 19.51
CA ALA A 104 37.30 4.95 20.60
C ALA A 104 37.18 4.17 21.92
N PHE A 105 35.96 3.78 22.32
CA PHE A 105 35.69 3.12 23.60
C PHE A 105 36.14 1.65 23.69
N ARG A 106 36.42 0.98 22.55
CA ARG A 106 36.70 -0.47 22.54
C ARG A 106 38.02 -0.83 23.19
N ASP A 107 39.03 0.04 23.05
CA ASP A 107 40.41 -0.22 23.47
C ASP A 107 40.91 0.75 24.56
N MET A 108 40.02 1.59 25.12
CA MET A 108 40.36 2.55 26.18
C MET A 108 40.39 1.89 27.57
N SER A 109 41.32 2.35 28.42
CA SER A 109 41.38 1.94 29.82
C SER A 109 40.09 2.32 30.55
N GLU A 110 39.72 1.60 31.60
CA GLU A 110 38.49 1.88 32.36
C GLU A 110 38.45 3.31 32.93
N ALA A 111 39.62 3.86 33.31
CA ALA A 111 39.77 5.23 33.77
C ALA A 111 39.49 6.26 32.66
N ASP A 112 39.99 6.04 31.43
CA ASP A 112 39.75 6.95 30.32
C ASP A 112 38.30 6.88 29.83
N ARG A 113 37.67 5.70 29.89
CA ARG A 113 36.24 5.52 29.61
C ARG A 113 35.35 6.24 30.62
N GLN A 114 35.78 6.31 31.88
CA GLN A 114 35.09 7.06 32.93
C GLN A 114 35.24 8.58 32.70
N ARG A 115 36.46 9.02 32.38
CA ARG A 115 36.76 10.44 32.09
C ARG A 115 35.99 10.96 30.88
N GLU A 116 35.88 10.19 29.80
CA GLU A 116 35.06 10.52 28.61
C GLU A 116 33.56 10.53 28.91
N ARG A 117 33.07 9.61 29.76
CA ARG A 117 31.66 9.63 30.20
C ARG A 117 31.33 10.90 30.98
N GLU A 118 32.22 11.33 31.87
CA GLU A 118 32.07 12.57 32.62
C GLU A 118 32.12 13.81 31.70
N LEU A 119 33.00 13.81 30.70
CA LEU A 119 33.10 14.88 29.69
C LEU A 119 31.85 14.92 28.80
N HIS A 120 31.32 13.77 28.41
CA HIS A 120 30.11 13.67 27.61
C HIS A 120 28.86 14.13 28.37
N VAL A 121 28.72 13.75 29.64
CA VAL A 121 27.65 14.23 30.52
C VAL A 121 27.74 15.75 30.66
N ARG A 122 28.94 16.30 30.89
CA ARG A 122 29.14 17.76 30.95
C ARG A 122 28.80 18.46 29.62
N LEU A 123 29.18 17.90 28.48
CA LEU A 123 28.85 18.45 27.16
C LEU A 123 27.34 18.38 26.85
N ILE A 124 26.64 17.37 27.34
CA ILE A 124 25.16 17.29 27.26
C ILE A 124 24.54 18.34 28.17
N GLU A 125 25.02 18.46 29.40
CA GLU A 125 24.55 19.47 30.36
C GLU A 125 24.78 20.89 29.83
N GLU A 126 25.94 21.16 29.21
CA GLU A 126 26.23 22.42 28.52
C GLU A 126 25.31 22.64 27.32
N ARG A 127 25.04 21.61 26.50
CA ARG A 127 24.08 21.72 25.38
C ARG A 127 22.67 22.03 25.87
N LEU A 128 22.22 21.37 26.93
CA LEU A 128 20.91 21.61 27.56
C LEU A 128 20.84 23.00 28.21
N LEU A 129 21.96 23.52 28.71
CA LEU A 129 22.08 24.89 29.23
C LEU A 129 22.10 25.93 28.09
N GLU A 130 22.72 25.62 26.96
CA GLU A 130 22.71 26.46 25.75
C GLU A 130 21.34 26.48 25.07
N GLU A 131 20.63 25.34 25.00
CA GLU A 131 19.23 25.28 24.54
C GLU A 131 18.30 26.10 25.43
N LYS A 132 18.53 26.09 26.75
CA LYS A 132 17.80 26.97 27.70
C LYS A 132 18.16 28.45 27.55
N ARG A 133 19.33 28.77 26.98
CA ARG A 133 19.81 30.15 26.74
C ARG A 133 19.52 30.70 25.35
N ARG A 134 19.11 29.85 24.39
CA ARG A 134 18.57 30.33 23.12
C ARG A 134 17.27 31.10 23.41
N PRO A 135 17.09 32.32 22.89
CA PRO A 135 15.79 32.96 22.98
C PRO A 135 14.77 32.02 22.35
N ARG A 136 13.66 31.75 23.06
CA ARG A 136 12.47 31.18 22.44
C ARG A 136 12.11 32.13 21.30
N VAL A 137 12.49 31.76 20.08
CA VAL A 137 11.94 32.38 18.89
C VAL A 137 10.48 31.98 18.93
N ASP A 138 9.64 32.93 19.31
CA ASP A 138 8.21 32.84 19.07
C ASP A 138 8.08 32.73 17.54
N ALA A 139 7.90 31.50 17.06
CA ALA A 139 7.83 31.17 15.65
C ALA A 139 6.47 31.61 15.09
N THR A 140 6.24 32.92 15.12
CA THR A 140 5.14 33.62 14.49
C THR A 140 5.70 34.83 13.75
N HIS A 141 6.65 34.59 12.85
CA HIS A 141 6.93 35.54 11.77
C HIS A 141 6.47 34.90 10.47
N VAL A 142 5.21 35.18 10.13
CA VAL A 142 4.72 35.09 8.76
C VAL A 142 5.53 36.09 7.95
N ILE A 143 6.36 35.63 7.02
CA ILE A 143 6.90 36.51 5.99
C ILE A 143 5.72 36.87 5.10
N LYS A 144 5.03 37.97 5.43
CA LYS A 144 4.07 38.59 4.53
C LYS A 144 4.87 39.12 3.33
N GLY A 145 4.83 38.42 2.21
CA GLY A 145 5.42 38.94 0.98
C GLY A 145 5.99 37.94 -0.02
N GLU A 146 6.00 36.63 0.25
CA GLU A 146 6.33 35.65 -0.79
C GLU A 146 5.05 35.17 -1.47
N THR A 147 4.97 35.35 -2.79
CA THR A 147 3.91 34.85 -3.65
C THR A 147 3.78 33.34 -3.53
N ASP A 148 2.53 32.88 -3.44
CA ASP A 148 2.14 31.47 -3.39
C ASP A 148 2.81 30.66 -4.53
N PRO A 149 3.57 29.59 -4.26
CA PRO A 149 4.04 28.67 -5.30
C PRO A 149 2.85 27.99 -6.04
N ASN A 150 1.66 27.95 -5.43
CA ASN A 150 0.39 27.58 -6.07
C ASN A 150 -0.32 28.75 -6.76
N ALA A 151 0.37 29.81 -7.21
CA ALA A 151 -0.21 30.87 -8.03
C ALA A 151 -0.96 30.32 -9.29
N PHE A 152 -0.72 29.06 -9.65
CA PHE A 152 -1.50 28.29 -10.63
C PHE A 152 -2.99 28.13 -10.29
N ARG A 153 -3.43 28.27 -9.03
CA ARG A 153 -4.82 28.06 -8.62
C ARG A 153 -5.82 29.07 -9.22
N LEU A 154 -5.38 30.04 -10.01
CA LEU A 154 -6.13 31.29 -10.19
C LEU A 154 -6.30 31.79 -11.63
N THR A 155 -6.07 30.95 -12.65
CA THR A 155 -6.40 31.33 -14.04
C THR A 155 -7.12 30.24 -14.83
N GLY A 156 -7.93 29.41 -14.14
CA GLY A 156 -8.81 28.43 -14.78
C GLY A 156 -9.94 29.03 -15.63
N ALA A 157 -10.16 30.34 -15.54
CA ALA A 157 -10.93 31.10 -16.51
C ALA A 157 -10.08 32.29 -16.98
N ALA A 158 -9.99 32.49 -18.30
CA ALA A 158 -9.48 33.73 -18.86
C ALA A 158 -10.41 34.88 -18.43
N GLY A 159 -10.19 35.50 -17.25
CA GLY A 159 -11.06 36.60 -16.83
C GLY A 159 -10.88 37.19 -15.43
N ASP A 160 -10.69 36.41 -14.36
CA ASP A 160 -10.85 36.98 -13.00
C ASP A 160 -9.59 36.92 -12.11
N ALA A 161 -9.09 38.12 -11.79
CA ALA A 161 -7.81 38.39 -11.13
C ALA A 161 -7.92 38.49 -9.59
N ALA A 162 -8.39 37.45 -8.90
CA ALA A 162 -8.47 37.46 -7.44
C ALA A 162 -7.75 36.27 -6.80
N VAL A 163 -6.43 36.42 -6.65
CA VAL A 163 -5.53 35.45 -6.01
C VAL A 163 -5.90 35.24 -4.54
N ARG A 164 -6.35 34.03 -4.15
CA ARG A 164 -6.44 33.63 -2.73
C ARG A 164 -5.11 33.04 -2.28
N PRO A 165 -4.45 33.58 -1.24
CA PRO A 165 -3.21 33.02 -0.73
C PRO A 165 -3.46 31.69 -0.01
N VAL A 166 -2.77 30.63 -0.42
CA VAL A 166 -2.61 29.40 0.34
C VAL A 166 -1.27 29.46 1.06
N ASP A 167 -1.28 29.33 2.39
CA ASP A 167 -0.04 29.28 3.18
C ASP A 167 0.70 27.95 2.94
N ALA A 168 1.54 27.90 1.92
CA ALA A 168 2.49 26.81 1.68
C ALA A 168 3.74 26.97 2.56
N VAL A 169 3.56 27.11 3.88
CA VAL A 169 4.65 27.09 4.87
C VAL A 169 4.14 26.45 6.16
N VAL A 170 4.72 25.32 6.54
CA VAL A 170 4.53 24.75 7.88
C VAL A 170 5.51 25.46 8.82
N ASP A 171 5.02 26.40 9.62
CA ASP A 171 5.70 26.94 10.81
C ASP A 171 7.20 27.28 10.62
N GLY A 172 7.60 27.80 9.45
CA GLY A 172 8.97 28.25 9.16
C GLY A 172 9.99 27.14 8.85
N TYR A 173 9.57 25.89 8.64
CA TYR A 173 10.44 24.80 8.17
C TYR A 173 9.94 24.29 6.82
N SER A 174 10.76 24.42 5.78
CA SER A 174 10.57 23.63 4.56
C SER A 174 10.83 22.17 4.94
N LEU A 175 9.79 21.33 4.93
CA LEU A 175 9.91 19.90 5.27
C LEU A 175 10.75 19.14 4.22
N VAL A 176 10.86 19.70 3.02
CA VAL A 176 11.85 19.31 2.03
C VAL A 176 13.14 20.05 2.36
N ARG A 177 14.20 19.31 2.70
CA ARG A 177 15.58 19.85 2.71
C ARG A 177 15.75 20.76 1.51
N GLN A 178 16.17 22.01 1.71
CA GLN A 178 16.23 22.94 0.59
C GLN A 178 17.03 22.30 -0.55
N PRO A 179 16.50 22.36 -1.78
CA PRO A 179 17.28 22.22 -2.98
C PRO A 179 18.80 22.33 -2.86
N GLY A 180 19.53 21.22 -3.01
CA GLY A 180 21.00 21.20 -2.98
C GLY A 180 21.65 20.97 -1.60
N THR A 181 20.88 20.84 -0.52
CA THR A 181 21.42 20.37 0.76
C THR A 181 21.58 18.85 0.73
N ALA A 182 22.83 18.38 0.78
CA ALA A 182 23.15 16.96 0.69
C ALA A 182 22.46 16.19 1.84
N PRO A 183 21.53 15.25 1.55
CA PRO A 183 20.91 14.42 2.59
C PRO A 183 21.96 13.64 3.36
N LEU A 184 22.81 12.91 2.65
CA LEU A 184 23.92 12.12 3.18
C LEU A 184 25.23 12.45 2.44
N PRO A 185 26.41 12.08 2.96
CA PRO A 185 27.70 12.38 2.33
C PRO A 185 27.76 11.94 0.86
N ARG A 186 28.07 12.85 -0.07
CA ARG A 186 28.14 12.57 -1.52
C ARG A 186 26.86 12.01 -2.17
N MET A 187 25.71 12.16 -1.51
CA MET A 187 24.40 11.95 -2.12
C MET A 187 23.81 13.30 -2.53
N HIS A 188 23.41 13.41 -3.80
CA HIS A 188 22.79 14.60 -4.37
C HIS A 188 21.35 14.29 -4.78
N THR A 189 20.45 15.21 -4.47
CA THR A 189 19.06 15.17 -4.96
C THR A 189 18.87 16.25 -6.02
N MET A 190 18.14 15.89 -7.06
CA MET A 190 17.81 16.77 -8.19
C MET A 190 16.31 16.75 -8.42
N TRP A 191 15.74 17.85 -8.87
CA TRP A 191 14.33 17.95 -9.26
C TRP A 191 14.19 18.97 -10.38
N ARG A 192 13.02 18.99 -11.02
CA ARG A 192 12.66 20.01 -12.00
C ARG A 192 11.27 20.54 -11.73
N ILE A 193 10.98 21.69 -12.34
CA ILE A 193 9.66 22.29 -12.35
C ILE A 193 8.98 21.96 -13.68
N HIS A 194 7.69 21.71 -13.62
CA HIS A 194 6.80 21.35 -14.71
C HIS A 194 5.73 22.43 -14.89
N SER A 195 5.37 22.68 -16.14
CA SER A 195 4.12 23.36 -16.50
C SER A 195 2.92 22.41 -16.36
N PRO A 196 1.68 22.93 -16.23
CA PRO A 196 0.48 22.08 -16.19
C PRO A 196 0.34 21.18 -17.41
N ALA A 197 0.72 21.65 -18.60
CA ALA A 197 0.66 20.85 -19.83
C ALA A 197 1.62 19.64 -19.76
N GLU A 198 2.83 19.83 -19.23
CA GLU A 198 3.78 18.73 -19.01
C GLU A 198 3.27 17.75 -17.93
N LEU A 199 2.55 18.23 -16.91
CA LEU A 199 1.92 17.35 -15.92
C LEU A 199 0.81 16.51 -16.55
N TYR A 200 -0.02 17.08 -17.42
CA TYR A 200 -1.02 16.32 -18.18
C TYR A 200 -0.35 15.27 -19.07
N GLU A 201 0.67 15.64 -19.85
CA GLU A 201 1.40 14.70 -20.72
C GLU A 201 2.05 13.57 -19.92
N ARG A 202 2.51 13.85 -18.69
CA ARG A 202 3.17 12.85 -17.85
C ARG A 202 2.20 11.93 -17.11
N TYR A 203 1.04 12.44 -16.71
CA TYR A 203 0.18 11.78 -15.70
C TYR A 203 -1.27 11.58 -16.13
N ASP A 204 -1.66 11.92 -17.37
CA ASP A 204 -3.03 11.63 -17.86
C ASP A 204 -3.35 10.13 -17.84
N ALA A 205 -2.35 9.28 -18.03
CA ALA A 205 -2.45 7.83 -18.02
C ALA A 205 -2.19 7.16 -16.65
N LEU A 206 -2.15 7.93 -15.55
CA LEU A 206 -1.95 7.37 -14.20
C LEU A 206 -3.02 6.31 -13.87
N ASP A 207 -2.70 5.31 -13.05
CA ASP A 207 -3.70 4.34 -12.62
C ASP A 207 -4.61 4.92 -11.52
N VAL A 208 -5.92 4.72 -11.64
CA VAL A 208 -6.90 4.91 -10.56
C VAL A 208 -7.24 3.55 -9.99
N ILE A 209 -6.87 3.33 -8.73
CA ILE A 209 -7.03 2.08 -8.01
C ILE A 209 -8.15 2.23 -6.98
N TYR A 210 -9.19 1.43 -7.15
CA TYR A 210 -10.23 1.24 -6.15
C TYR A 210 -9.89 0.06 -5.25
N SER A 211 -10.01 0.22 -3.94
CA SER A 211 -10.31 -0.93 -3.08
C SER A 211 -11.81 -1.07 -2.95
N PHE A 212 -12.33 -2.24 -3.28
CA PHE A 212 -13.74 -2.56 -3.04
C PHE A 212 -13.80 -3.79 -2.14
N VAL A 213 -13.71 -3.54 -0.84
CA VAL A 213 -13.52 -4.58 0.18
C VAL A 213 -14.83 -5.10 0.74
N ASN A 214 -15.89 -4.30 0.61
CA ASN A 214 -17.25 -4.61 1.02
C ASN A 214 -17.97 -5.26 -0.15
N GLY A 215 -18.81 -6.26 0.08
CA GLY A 215 -19.60 -6.84 -0.99
C GLY A 215 -20.37 -8.08 -0.57
N SER A 216 -21.47 -8.34 -1.25
CA SER A 216 -22.39 -9.46 -0.95
C SER A 216 -22.09 -10.73 -1.74
N GLU A 217 -20.92 -10.83 -2.36
CA GLU A 217 -20.55 -12.01 -3.14
C GLU A 217 -20.29 -13.22 -2.24
N ALA A 218 -20.67 -14.40 -2.72
CA ALA A 218 -20.75 -15.61 -1.92
C ALA A 218 -19.38 -16.07 -1.39
N ASN A 219 -18.32 -16.04 -2.19
CA ASN A 219 -16.97 -16.40 -1.76
C ASN A 219 -16.46 -15.43 -0.69
N HIS A 220 -16.68 -14.12 -0.86
CA HIS A 220 -16.32 -13.13 0.15
C HIS A 220 -17.09 -13.36 1.44
N GLU A 221 -18.40 -13.54 1.37
CA GLU A 221 -19.26 -13.77 2.55
C GLU A 221 -18.86 -15.06 3.28
N TYR A 222 -18.55 -16.11 2.54
CA TYR A 222 -18.02 -17.35 3.10
C TYR A 222 -16.72 -17.11 3.87
N ARG A 223 -15.74 -16.44 3.24
CA ARG A 223 -14.44 -16.12 3.85
C ARG A 223 -14.64 -15.25 5.09
N LYS A 224 -15.55 -14.28 5.04
CA LYS A 224 -15.89 -13.38 6.14
C LYS A 224 -16.50 -14.13 7.33
N GLN A 225 -17.53 -14.94 7.11
CA GLN A 225 -18.19 -15.68 8.20
C GLN A 225 -17.25 -16.69 8.86
N LEU A 226 -16.46 -17.41 8.06
CA LEU A 226 -15.46 -18.36 8.56
C LEU A 226 -14.36 -17.65 9.35
N ARG A 227 -13.86 -16.50 8.87
CA ARG A 227 -12.87 -15.70 9.60
C ARG A 227 -13.46 -15.17 10.91
N SER A 228 -14.65 -14.59 10.89
CA SER A 228 -15.30 -14.01 12.07
C SER A 228 -15.61 -15.09 13.13
N SER A 229 -16.11 -16.26 12.69
CA SER A 229 -16.58 -17.31 13.61
C SER A 229 -15.50 -18.31 14.02
N CYS A 230 -14.53 -18.59 13.13
CA CYS A 230 -13.51 -19.62 13.33
C CYS A 230 -12.06 -19.09 13.24
N GLY A 231 -11.86 -17.78 13.04
CA GLY A 231 -10.55 -17.17 12.77
C GLY A 231 -9.45 -17.52 13.78
N PRO A 232 -9.69 -17.40 15.11
CA PRO A 232 -8.69 -17.77 16.11
C PRO A 232 -8.25 -19.24 16.01
N GLN A 233 -9.19 -20.15 15.74
CA GLN A 233 -8.91 -21.58 15.57
C GLN A 233 -8.15 -21.86 14.27
N ILE A 234 -8.54 -21.20 13.17
CA ILE A 234 -7.84 -21.28 11.88
C ILE A 234 -6.40 -20.79 12.05
N LEU A 235 -6.18 -19.61 12.62
CA LEU A 235 -4.84 -19.05 12.85
C LEU A 235 -4.01 -19.91 13.81
N ALA A 236 -4.62 -20.48 14.85
CA ALA A 236 -3.92 -21.40 15.76
C ALA A 236 -3.47 -22.68 15.03
N LEU A 237 -4.30 -23.22 14.15
CA LEU A 237 -3.96 -24.38 13.31
C LEU A 237 -2.87 -24.04 12.30
N GLU A 238 -2.97 -22.93 11.58
CA GLU A 238 -1.93 -22.46 10.65
C GLU A 238 -0.60 -22.27 11.39
N LYS A 239 -0.64 -21.64 12.58
CA LYS A 239 0.53 -21.49 13.45
C LYS A 239 1.09 -22.82 13.93
N GLN A 240 0.24 -23.81 14.26
CA GLN A 240 0.69 -25.14 14.66
C GLN A 240 1.32 -25.92 13.49
N TYR A 241 0.73 -25.86 12.30
CA TYR A 241 1.32 -26.43 11.08
C TYR A 241 2.71 -25.87 10.84
N PHE A 242 2.86 -24.56 11.05
CA PHE A 242 4.09 -23.84 10.90
C PHE A 242 5.14 -24.18 11.98
N LEU A 243 4.77 -24.16 13.26
CA LEU A 243 5.69 -24.41 14.39
C LEU A 243 6.12 -25.88 14.53
N SER A 244 5.21 -26.83 14.25
CA SER A 244 5.51 -28.27 14.35
C SER A 244 6.53 -28.77 13.31
N GLY A 245 6.82 -27.97 12.27
CA GLY A 245 7.91 -28.24 11.33
C GLY A 245 9.30 -27.84 11.85
N HIS A 246 9.38 -26.88 12.78
CA HIS A 246 10.67 -26.40 13.31
C HIS A 246 11.27 -27.29 14.40
N THR A 247 10.47 -28.19 15.00
CA THR A 247 10.92 -29.13 16.04
C THR A 247 11.35 -30.49 15.49
N SER A 248 11.21 -30.74 14.19
CA SER A 248 11.64 -32.00 13.56
C SER A 248 13.02 -31.88 12.92
N THR A 249 14.06 -31.77 13.76
CA THR A 249 15.46 -32.05 13.37
C THR A 249 15.79 -33.54 13.44
N ALA A 250 14.78 -34.41 13.55
CA ALA A 250 14.98 -35.85 13.58
C ALA A 250 15.08 -36.39 12.15
N SER A 251 16.22 -37.04 11.87
CA SER A 251 16.56 -37.71 10.62
C SER A 251 15.41 -38.58 10.07
N PRO A 252 15.14 -38.57 8.74
CA PRO A 252 14.10 -39.39 8.14
C PRO A 252 14.59 -40.83 7.98
N SER A 253 14.61 -41.60 9.08
CA SER A 253 14.97 -43.02 9.06
C SER A 253 13.77 -43.92 9.32
N THR A 254 12.68 -43.74 8.57
CA THR A 254 11.68 -44.80 8.26
C THR A 254 10.60 -44.28 7.29
N PRO A 255 10.42 -44.88 6.09
CA PRO A 255 9.39 -44.48 5.13
C PRO A 255 7.94 -44.85 5.52
N GLU A 256 7.71 -45.52 6.65
CA GLU A 256 6.39 -46.09 6.99
C GLU A 256 5.67 -45.41 8.16
N ALA A 257 6.25 -44.37 8.76
CA ALA A 257 5.50 -43.56 9.70
C ALA A 257 4.59 -42.59 8.93
N ARG A 258 3.39 -43.05 8.55
CA ARG A 258 2.28 -42.17 8.13
C ARG A 258 2.23 -40.99 9.11
N PRO A 259 2.25 -39.72 8.66
CA PRO A 259 2.06 -38.61 9.58
C PRO A 259 0.66 -38.72 10.20
N ARG A 260 0.59 -39.30 11.40
CA ARG A 260 -0.59 -39.20 12.27
C ARG A 260 -0.73 -37.72 12.61
N GLY A 261 -1.60 -36.97 11.91
CA GLY A 261 -1.78 -35.57 12.31
C GLY A 261 -2.67 -34.62 11.51
N VAL A 262 -3.30 -34.97 10.38
CA VAL A 262 -4.18 -34.01 9.66
C VAL A 262 -5.66 -34.21 9.99
N GLN A 263 -6.16 -35.46 10.00
CA GLN A 263 -7.54 -35.76 10.39
C GLN A 263 -7.93 -35.30 11.81
N PRO A 264 -7.07 -35.39 12.85
CA PRO A 264 -7.39 -34.90 14.18
C PRO A 264 -7.59 -33.38 14.24
N LEU A 265 -6.97 -32.62 13.33
CA LEU A 265 -6.96 -31.15 13.36
C LEU A 265 -8.18 -30.52 12.67
N LEU A 266 -8.62 -31.05 11.53
CA LEU A 266 -9.92 -30.66 10.96
C LEU A 266 -11.06 -31.13 11.88
N ALA A 267 -10.92 -32.29 12.53
CA ALA A 267 -11.82 -32.71 13.61
C ALA A 267 -11.75 -31.77 14.83
N GLN A 268 -10.57 -31.21 15.14
CA GLN A 268 -10.40 -30.19 16.18
C GLN A 268 -11.11 -28.90 15.79
N LEU A 269 -10.95 -28.38 14.57
CA LEU A 269 -11.68 -27.21 14.07
C LEU A 269 -13.20 -27.44 14.14
N ALA A 270 -13.65 -28.62 13.73
CA ALA A 270 -15.03 -29.08 13.84
C ALA A 270 -15.54 -29.05 15.30
N SER A 271 -14.73 -29.52 16.24
CA SER A 271 -15.09 -29.49 17.66
C SER A 271 -15.09 -28.08 18.28
N GLN A 272 -14.29 -27.16 17.75
CA GLN A 272 -14.04 -25.84 18.32
C GLN A 272 -14.79 -24.70 17.60
N CYS A 273 -15.27 -24.92 16.38
CA CYS A 273 -16.04 -23.95 15.61
C CYS A 273 -17.42 -24.50 15.20
N PRO A 274 -18.50 -24.08 15.87
CA PRO A 274 -19.86 -24.53 15.55
C PRO A 274 -20.30 -24.23 14.12
N LEU A 275 -19.87 -23.08 13.56
CA LEU A 275 -20.17 -22.74 12.17
C LEU A 275 -19.61 -23.80 11.23
N TYR A 276 -18.31 -24.08 11.31
CA TYR A 276 -17.67 -25.12 10.48
C TYR A 276 -18.31 -26.49 10.68
N GLN A 277 -18.61 -26.89 11.93
CA GLN A 277 -19.31 -28.13 12.23
C GLN A 277 -20.66 -28.25 11.50
N SER A 278 -21.41 -27.15 11.43
CA SER A 278 -22.73 -27.12 10.77
C SER A 278 -22.65 -27.31 9.25
N LEU A 279 -21.48 -27.06 8.64
CA LEU A 279 -21.27 -27.15 7.19
C LEU A 279 -20.90 -28.57 6.73
N LEU A 280 -20.35 -29.42 7.61
CA LEU A 280 -19.82 -30.77 7.29
C LEU A 280 -20.82 -31.74 6.63
N ARG A 281 -22.12 -31.49 6.74
CA ARG A 281 -23.18 -32.40 6.24
C ARG A 281 -24.04 -31.77 5.14
N LYS A 282 -23.58 -30.66 4.56
CA LYS A 282 -24.31 -29.96 3.51
C LYS A 282 -23.97 -30.52 2.15
N ARG A 283 -24.84 -30.30 1.18
CA ARG A 283 -24.52 -30.44 -0.25
C ARG A 283 -23.99 -29.15 -0.83
N ASN A 284 -23.25 -29.22 -1.94
CA ASN A 284 -22.69 -28.05 -2.61
C ASN A 284 -23.74 -26.96 -2.89
N GLY A 285 -24.93 -27.34 -3.37
CA GLY A 285 -26.03 -26.40 -3.62
C GLY A 285 -26.63 -25.78 -2.36
N GLU A 286 -26.60 -26.50 -1.23
CA GLU A 286 -27.03 -25.96 0.07
C GLU A 286 -26.02 -24.96 0.61
N LEU A 287 -24.72 -25.25 0.42
CA LEU A 287 -23.64 -24.33 0.74
C LEU A 287 -23.75 -23.04 -0.09
N MET A 288 -23.89 -23.17 -1.40
CA MET A 288 -24.07 -22.02 -2.30
C MET A 288 -25.30 -21.18 -1.93
N LYS A 289 -26.44 -21.79 -1.55
CA LYS A 289 -27.62 -21.03 -1.13
C LYS A 289 -27.42 -20.28 0.19
N LEU A 290 -26.63 -20.81 1.12
CA LEU A 290 -26.37 -20.16 2.41
C LEU A 290 -25.59 -18.86 2.26
N PHE A 291 -24.66 -18.81 1.31
CA PHE A 291 -23.76 -17.66 1.11
C PHE A 291 -24.14 -16.81 -0.11
N GLY A 292 -24.77 -17.40 -1.13
CA GLY A 292 -25.22 -16.72 -2.34
C GLY A 292 -26.48 -15.86 -2.17
N GLY A 293 -27.21 -16.03 -1.06
CA GLY A 293 -28.39 -15.22 -0.73
C GLY A 293 -28.09 -13.81 -0.21
N SER A 294 -26.81 -13.45 -0.01
CA SER A 294 -26.42 -12.18 0.62
C SER A 294 -26.89 -10.95 -0.18
N ALA A 295 -27.02 -11.04 -1.51
CA ALA A 295 -27.57 -9.93 -2.31
C ALA A 295 -29.07 -9.63 -2.05
N ASN A 296 -29.84 -10.57 -1.48
CA ASN A 296 -31.31 -10.45 -1.35
C ASN A 296 -31.87 -10.81 0.05
N THR A 297 -31.03 -11.12 1.05
CA THR A 297 -31.51 -11.55 2.37
C THR A 297 -30.98 -10.69 3.51
N VAL A 298 -31.81 -10.60 4.56
CA VAL A 298 -31.80 -9.75 5.78
C VAL A 298 -30.53 -9.87 6.67
N ARG A 299 -29.41 -10.41 6.15
CA ARG A 299 -28.16 -10.66 6.91
C ARG A 299 -26.93 -9.89 6.39
N VAL A 300 -27.11 -8.97 5.45
CA VAL A 300 -26.05 -8.01 5.10
C VAL A 300 -25.85 -7.07 6.28
N ASP A 301 -24.65 -7.04 6.87
CA ASP A 301 -24.36 -6.09 7.93
C ASP A 301 -24.20 -4.67 7.36
N GLU A 302 -24.08 -3.66 8.23
CA GLU A 302 -24.00 -2.25 7.81
C GLU A 302 -22.79 -1.95 6.91
N ARG A 303 -21.80 -2.87 6.82
CA ARG A 303 -20.58 -2.69 6.03
C ARG A 303 -20.65 -3.33 4.66
N ASP A 304 -21.34 -4.45 4.48
CA ASP A 304 -21.35 -5.20 3.21
C ASP A 304 -22.43 -4.75 2.22
N ARG A 305 -23.25 -3.77 2.61
CA ARG A 305 -24.38 -3.33 1.79
C ARG A 305 -23.91 -2.46 0.63
N GLU A 306 -23.92 -3.06 -0.56
CA GLU A 306 -23.81 -2.34 -1.82
C GLU A 306 -25.02 -1.42 -2.00
N THR A 307 -24.79 -0.10 -1.98
CA THR A 307 -25.78 0.96 -2.14
C THR A 307 -25.45 1.79 -3.39
N ASP A 308 -24.83 1.17 -4.39
CA ASP A 308 -24.33 1.77 -5.62
C ASP A 308 -23.26 2.86 -5.39
N GLU A 309 -22.56 2.87 -4.26
CA GLU A 309 -21.52 3.87 -3.95
C GLU A 309 -20.41 3.82 -5.00
N LEU A 310 -19.86 2.63 -5.27
CA LEU A 310 -18.80 2.45 -6.27
C LEU A 310 -19.27 2.90 -7.66
N ARG A 311 -20.51 2.56 -8.03
CA ARG A 311 -21.11 2.95 -9.31
C ARG A 311 -21.11 4.46 -9.47
N HIS A 312 -21.60 5.18 -8.46
CA HIS A 312 -21.66 6.64 -8.49
C HIS A 312 -20.30 7.30 -8.27
N SER A 313 -19.38 6.65 -7.57
CA SER A 313 -17.98 7.08 -7.48
C SER A 313 -17.34 7.09 -8.88
N LEU A 314 -17.49 6.01 -9.66
CA LEU A 314 -16.98 5.97 -11.03
C LEU A 314 -17.65 7.01 -11.94
N ARG A 315 -18.97 7.19 -11.84
CA ARG A 315 -19.67 8.29 -12.53
C ARG A 315 -19.07 9.65 -12.19
N SER A 316 -18.79 9.89 -10.92
CA SER A 316 -18.19 11.15 -10.45
C SER A 316 -16.80 11.39 -11.07
N VAL A 317 -15.99 10.32 -11.22
CA VAL A 317 -14.68 10.39 -11.89
C VAL A 317 -14.83 10.70 -13.37
N GLU A 318 -15.69 10.01 -14.12
CA GLU A 318 -15.91 10.30 -15.55
C GLU A 318 -16.51 11.70 -15.77
N GLN A 319 -17.37 12.16 -14.85
CA GLN A 319 -18.01 13.46 -14.94
C GLN A 319 -17.00 14.60 -14.76
N HIS A 320 -16.08 14.47 -13.79
CA HIS A 320 -15.26 15.57 -13.27
C HIS A 320 -13.74 15.42 -13.49
N VAL A 321 -13.26 14.27 -13.97
CA VAL A 321 -11.84 14.00 -14.26
C VAL A 321 -11.66 13.65 -15.74
N ARG A 322 -12.29 14.43 -16.63
CA ARG A 322 -12.37 14.15 -18.08
C ARG A 322 -11.04 14.13 -18.83
N TRP A 323 -9.96 14.57 -18.21
CA TRP A 323 -8.61 14.51 -18.79
C TRP A 323 -7.93 13.15 -18.58
N HIS A 324 -8.40 12.34 -17.62
CA HIS A 324 -7.77 11.07 -17.29
C HIS A 324 -7.99 10.02 -18.39
N ARG A 325 -6.93 9.31 -18.77
CA ARG A 325 -6.87 8.29 -19.84
C ARG A 325 -6.35 6.94 -19.34
N GLY A 326 -5.90 6.88 -18.09
CA GLY A 326 -5.32 5.69 -17.48
C GLY A 326 -6.36 4.63 -17.10
N ARG A 327 -5.87 3.55 -16.50
CA ARG A 327 -6.71 2.40 -16.14
C ARG A 327 -7.51 2.68 -14.88
N VAL A 328 -8.71 2.12 -14.83
CA VAL A 328 -9.45 1.94 -13.57
C VAL A 328 -9.34 0.48 -13.17
N VAL A 329 -8.66 0.23 -12.06
CA VAL A 329 -8.45 -1.11 -11.50
C VAL A 329 -9.15 -1.18 -10.16
N MET A 330 -9.99 -2.19 -9.98
CA MET A 330 -10.68 -2.48 -8.75
C MET A 330 -10.05 -3.71 -8.09
N VAL A 331 -9.44 -3.53 -6.93
CA VAL A 331 -8.97 -4.63 -6.09
C VAL A 331 -10.10 -5.03 -5.15
N SER A 332 -10.66 -6.22 -5.37
CA SER A 332 -11.80 -6.73 -4.61
C SER A 332 -11.56 -8.15 -4.10
N PRO A 333 -12.31 -8.63 -3.10
CA PRO A 333 -12.25 -10.01 -2.62
C PRO A 333 -12.91 -11.03 -3.57
N GLY A 334 -12.94 -10.75 -4.88
CA GLY A 334 -13.36 -11.69 -5.93
C GLY A 334 -14.67 -11.38 -6.61
N HIS A 335 -15.34 -10.29 -6.25
CA HIS A 335 -16.59 -9.88 -6.87
C HIS A 335 -16.36 -8.83 -7.98
N HIS A 336 -17.13 -8.98 -9.06
CA HIS A 336 -17.23 -7.99 -10.13
C HIS A 336 -18.60 -7.28 -10.01
N PRO A 337 -18.69 -5.95 -10.19
CA PRO A 337 -19.94 -5.24 -9.94
C PRO A 337 -21.02 -5.64 -10.95
N THR A 338 -22.23 -5.92 -10.47
CA THR A 338 -23.34 -6.46 -11.30
C THR A 338 -23.95 -5.43 -12.25
N TRP A 339 -23.70 -4.14 -12.02
CA TRP A 339 -24.14 -3.05 -12.89
C TRP A 339 -23.21 -2.84 -14.09
N VAL A 340 -22.03 -3.46 -14.12
CA VAL A 340 -21.12 -3.42 -15.28
C VAL A 340 -21.62 -4.37 -16.36
N ASP A 341 -21.79 -3.84 -17.57
CA ASP A 341 -22.19 -4.59 -18.75
C ASP A 341 -21.02 -5.44 -19.27
N GLY A 342 -21.22 -6.76 -19.27
CA GLY A 342 -20.19 -7.72 -19.68
C GLY A 342 -19.73 -7.55 -21.13
N ALA A 343 -20.64 -7.23 -22.05
CA ALA A 343 -20.29 -7.07 -23.47
C ALA A 343 -19.45 -5.81 -23.68
N LYS A 344 -19.84 -4.68 -23.08
CA LYS A 344 -19.07 -3.44 -23.15
C LYS A 344 -17.71 -3.58 -22.50
N ASN A 345 -17.64 -4.14 -21.29
CA ASN A 345 -16.39 -4.28 -20.56
C ASN A 345 -15.42 -5.29 -21.23
N PHE A 346 -15.94 -6.37 -21.81
CA PHE A 346 -15.12 -7.40 -22.47
C PHE A 346 -14.66 -7.00 -23.88
N LEU A 347 -15.53 -6.34 -24.66
CA LEU A 347 -15.29 -6.07 -26.08
C LEU A 347 -14.84 -4.64 -26.38
N ALA A 348 -15.36 -3.61 -25.71
CA ALA A 348 -15.26 -2.23 -26.19
C ALA A 348 -13.83 -1.68 -26.24
N GLY A 349 -12.91 -2.24 -25.45
CA GLY A 349 -11.47 -1.95 -25.52
C GLY A 349 -10.84 -2.28 -26.88
N MET A 350 -11.39 -3.25 -27.61
CA MET A 350 -10.87 -3.74 -28.89
C MET A 350 -11.86 -3.62 -30.04
N CYS A 351 -13.15 -3.71 -29.76
CA CYS A 351 -14.24 -3.73 -30.71
C CYS A 351 -15.11 -2.47 -30.60
N GLY A 352 -15.60 -2.00 -31.74
CA GLY A 352 -16.57 -0.91 -31.79
C GLY A 352 -16.32 0.03 -32.95
N GLY A 353 -17.39 0.68 -33.44
CA GLY A 353 -17.32 1.64 -34.52
C GLY A 353 -16.77 2.99 -34.08
N ALA A 354 -16.94 4.01 -34.94
CA ALA A 354 -16.46 5.36 -34.69
C ALA A 354 -16.96 5.96 -33.36
N ARG A 355 -18.14 5.54 -32.86
CA ARG A 355 -18.70 5.99 -31.59
C ARG A 355 -17.86 5.53 -30.39
N VAL A 356 -17.57 4.24 -30.29
CA VAL A 356 -16.72 3.69 -29.22
C VAL A 356 -15.30 4.26 -29.30
N GLN A 357 -14.79 4.46 -30.52
CA GLN A 357 -13.50 5.15 -30.75
C GLN A 357 -13.51 6.60 -30.23
N ALA A 358 -14.61 7.33 -30.41
CA ALA A 358 -14.73 8.70 -29.91
C ALA A 358 -14.72 8.78 -28.37
N LEU A 359 -15.32 7.80 -27.67
CA LEU A 359 -15.36 7.77 -26.20
C LEU A 359 -13.96 7.72 -25.56
N ARG A 360 -12.98 7.10 -26.23
CA ARG A 360 -11.58 7.06 -25.77
C ARG A 360 -10.96 8.45 -25.58
N SER A 361 -11.49 9.45 -26.28
CA SER A 361 -10.95 10.82 -26.27
C SER A 361 -11.52 11.72 -25.18
N SER A 362 -12.56 11.30 -24.45
CA SER A 362 -13.32 12.14 -23.50
C SER A 362 -13.16 11.77 -22.03
N GLY A 363 -12.23 10.89 -21.68
CA GLY A 363 -12.04 10.41 -20.31
C GLY A 363 -13.09 9.39 -19.87
N THR A 364 -13.78 8.77 -20.84
CA THR A 364 -14.67 7.64 -20.62
C THR A 364 -13.87 6.36 -20.51
N HIS A 365 -14.11 5.58 -19.47
CA HIS A 365 -13.44 4.29 -19.28
C HIS A 365 -14.22 3.20 -20.00
N LEU A 366 -13.57 2.56 -20.97
CA LEU A 366 -14.15 1.42 -21.70
C LEU A 366 -13.86 0.08 -21.02
N ARG A 367 -13.14 0.10 -19.90
CA ARG A 367 -12.78 -1.09 -19.13
C ARG A 367 -12.66 -0.74 -17.65
N VAL A 368 -13.26 -1.57 -16.80
CA VAL A 368 -12.96 -1.68 -15.38
C VAL A 368 -12.40 -3.08 -15.12
N THR A 369 -11.15 -3.14 -14.68
CA THR A 369 -10.48 -4.41 -14.38
C THR A 369 -10.66 -4.76 -12.92
N THR A 370 -11.29 -5.89 -12.64
CA THR A 370 -11.37 -6.41 -11.27
C THR A 370 -10.21 -7.34 -11.04
N VAL A 371 -9.39 -7.07 -10.03
CA VAL A 371 -8.30 -7.92 -9.58
C VAL A 371 -8.68 -8.50 -8.23
N HIS A 372 -8.61 -9.82 -8.09
CA HIS A 372 -8.82 -10.46 -6.80
C HIS A 372 -7.69 -10.04 -5.85
N GLN A 373 -8.02 -9.59 -4.64
CA GLN A 373 -7.07 -9.06 -3.65
C GLN A 373 -5.89 -10.01 -3.37
N ASP A 374 -6.15 -11.32 -3.31
CA ASP A 374 -5.12 -12.34 -3.04
C ASP A 374 -4.05 -12.42 -4.15
N ALA A 375 -4.28 -11.80 -5.32
CA ALA A 375 -3.31 -11.69 -6.40
C ALA A 375 -2.23 -10.64 -6.11
N VAL A 376 -2.54 -9.63 -5.28
CA VAL A 376 -1.59 -8.60 -4.86
C VAL A 376 -1.04 -8.88 -3.45
N MET A 377 -1.70 -9.73 -2.66
CA MET A 377 -1.16 -10.15 -1.35
C MET A 377 -0.02 -11.16 -1.48
N PRO A 378 1.05 -11.03 -0.66
CA PRO A 378 2.02 -12.11 -0.50
C PRO A 378 1.37 -13.41 0.00
N TYR A 379 1.98 -14.54 -0.37
CA TYR A 379 1.55 -15.87 0.10
C TYR A 379 1.59 -15.92 1.64
N GLY A 380 0.58 -16.57 2.24
CA GLY A 380 0.35 -16.58 3.68
C GLY A 380 -0.48 -15.39 4.19
N MET A 381 -0.54 -14.27 3.46
CA MET A 381 -1.34 -13.08 3.85
C MET A 381 -2.74 -13.02 3.20
N ARG A 382 -3.11 -14.08 2.46
CA ARG A 382 -4.48 -14.28 1.94
C ARG A 382 -5.52 -14.27 3.07
N LEU A 383 -6.77 -13.93 2.76
CA LEU A 383 -7.88 -13.76 3.71
C LEU A 383 -7.85 -12.51 4.59
N THR A 384 -6.86 -11.62 4.43
CA THR A 384 -6.89 -10.34 5.16
C THR A 384 -8.05 -9.47 4.68
N VAL A 385 -8.74 -8.83 5.62
CA VAL A 385 -9.67 -7.72 5.38
C VAL A 385 -9.20 -6.44 6.06
N ASP A 386 -7.96 -6.42 6.55
CA ASP A 386 -7.37 -5.20 7.03
C ASP A 386 -7.01 -4.30 5.84
N SER A 387 -7.80 -3.24 5.65
CA SER A 387 -7.56 -2.30 4.56
C SER A 387 -6.17 -1.66 4.62
N HIS A 388 -5.56 -1.48 5.80
CA HIS A 388 -4.22 -0.90 5.87
C HIS A 388 -3.19 -1.85 5.26
N VAL A 389 -3.37 -3.16 5.46
CA VAL A 389 -2.52 -4.18 4.84
C VAL A 389 -2.81 -4.25 3.34
N ILE A 390 -4.07 -4.19 2.94
CA ILE A 390 -4.46 -4.24 1.53
C ILE A 390 -3.83 -3.05 0.77
N GLU A 391 -3.98 -1.84 1.31
CA GLU A 391 -3.45 -0.59 0.75
C GLU A 391 -1.92 -0.61 0.62
N GLN A 392 -1.20 -1.20 1.60
CA GLN A 392 0.26 -1.40 1.55
C GLN A 392 0.73 -2.25 0.37
N HIS A 393 -0.15 -3.05 -0.24
CA HIS A 393 0.19 -3.98 -1.32
C HIS A 393 -0.43 -3.59 -2.67
N LEU A 394 -1.20 -2.49 -2.76
CA LEU A 394 -1.80 -2.04 -4.03
C LEU A 394 -0.75 -1.73 -5.10
N TRP A 395 0.45 -1.29 -4.73
CA TRP A 395 1.58 -1.07 -5.66
C TRP A 395 1.99 -2.32 -6.46
N ARG A 396 1.53 -3.51 -6.06
CA ARG A 396 1.76 -4.80 -6.75
C ARG A 396 0.77 -5.08 -7.87
N VAL A 397 -0.21 -4.20 -8.09
CA VAL A 397 -0.98 -4.22 -9.33
C VAL A 397 0.00 -4.17 -10.51
N ARG A 398 -0.13 -5.11 -11.43
CA ARG A 398 0.80 -5.26 -12.55
C ARG A 398 0.77 -4.03 -13.44
N ASN A 399 1.96 -3.63 -13.88
CA ASN A 399 2.21 -2.40 -14.64
C ASN A 399 1.68 -1.13 -13.94
N MET A 400 1.73 -1.09 -12.59
CA MET A 400 1.41 0.11 -11.82
C MET A 400 2.24 1.31 -12.30
N THR A 401 1.58 2.45 -12.50
CA THR A 401 2.23 3.71 -12.85
C THR A 401 3.14 4.24 -11.73
N PRO A 402 4.14 5.10 -12.04
CA PRO A 402 5.05 5.65 -11.02
C PRO A 402 4.32 6.38 -9.88
N VAL A 403 3.18 6.99 -10.22
CA VAL A 403 2.20 7.52 -9.28
C VAL A 403 0.82 6.96 -9.61
N HIS A 404 0.02 6.63 -8.61
CA HIS A 404 -1.37 6.20 -8.77
C HIS A 404 -2.30 6.95 -7.82
N VAL A 405 -3.57 7.07 -8.20
CA VAL A 405 -4.63 7.57 -7.32
C VAL A 405 -5.30 6.37 -6.65
N TYR A 406 -5.40 6.41 -5.33
CA TYR A 406 -6.14 5.44 -4.54
C TYR A 406 -7.47 6.04 -4.07
N MET A 407 -8.54 5.28 -4.30
CA MET A 407 -9.89 5.57 -3.85
C MET A 407 -10.45 4.33 -3.14
N ASN A 408 -11.15 4.52 -2.03
CA ASN A 408 -12.10 3.50 -1.58
C ASN A 408 -13.42 3.68 -2.36
N ASP A 409 -14.31 2.69 -2.31
CA ASP A 409 -15.61 2.68 -2.99
C ASP A 409 -16.52 3.88 -2.64
N ASP A 410 -16.29 4.50 -1.49
CA ASP A 410 -17.09 5.59 -0.94
C ASP A 410 -16.53 7.02 -1.18
N TYR A 411 -15.56 7.18 -2.09
CA TYR A 411 -14.96 8.48 -2.42
C TYR A 411 -15.61 9.07 -3.68
N PHE A 412 -15.93 10.36 -3.66
CA PHE A 412 -16.61 11.03 -4.76
C PHE A 412 -15.87 12.31 -5.18
N VAL A 413 -15.77 12.52 -6.49
CA VAL A 413 -15.30 13.76 -7.10
C VAL A 413 -16.52 14.62 -7.39
N ASN A 414 -16.68 15.74 -6.68
CA ASN A 414 -17.92 16.52 -6.73
C ASN A 414 -17.84 17.71 -7.69
N ARG A 415 -16.63 18.10 -8.12
CA ARG A 415 -16.38 19.17 -9.09
C ARG A 415 -15.18 18.83 -9.95
N ASP A 416 -15.06 19.54 -11.08
CA ASP A 416 -13.98 19.32 -12.04
C ASP A 416 -12.60 19.44 -11.37
N VAL A 417 -11.80 18.39 -11.50
CA VAL A 417 -10.45 18.27 -10.94
C VAL A 417 -9.44 18.54 -12.05
N ALA A 418 -8.54 19.50 -11.84
CA ALA A 418 -7.39 19.71 -12.71
C ALA A 418 -6.23 18.79 -12.29
N ILE A 419 -5.26 18.56 -13.18
CA ILE A 419 -4.05 17.79 -12.81
C ILE A 419 -3.31 18.44 -11.63
N THR A 420 -3.38 19.77 -11.53
CA THR A 420 -2.77 20.57 -10.47
C THR A 420 -3.47 20.45 -9.11
N ASP A 421 -4.66 19.84 -9.06
CA ASP A 421 -5.29 19.47 -7.79
C ASP A 421 -4.69 18.18 -7.23
N LEU A 422 -4.02 17.37 -8.05
CA LEU A 422 -3.35 16.14 -7.63
C LEU A 422 -1.84 16.35 -7.46
N PHE A 423 -1.24 17.22 -8.28
CA PHE A 423 0.21 17.44 -8.36
C PHE A 423 0.60 18.91 -8.25
N ASN A 424 1.72 19.21 -7.58
CA ASN A 424 2.35 20.53 -7.58
C ASN A 424 3.27 20.73 -8.80
N GLU A 425 3.96 21.87 -8.88
CA GLU A 425 4.85 22.18 -10.00
C GLU A 425 6.09 21.27 -10.08
N TYR A 426 6.44 20.52 -9.04
CA TYR A 426 7.53 19.54 -9.07
C TYR A 426 7.05 18.17 -9.58
N GLY A 427 5.76 18.01 -9.86
CA GLY A 427 5.12 16.72 -10.10
C GLY A 427 4.95 15.89 -8.83
N GLY A 428 5.15 16.47 -7.65
CA GLY A 428 4.90 15.82 -6.37
C GLY A 428 3.46 15.97 -5.91
N THR A 429 3.03 15.08 -5.03
CA THR A 429 1.62 14.93 -4.67
C THR A 429 1.13 16.06 -3.77
N ILE A 430 -0.11 16.52 -3.96
CA ILE A 430 -0.78 17.45 -3.04
C ILE A 430 -1.34 16.68 -1.83
N VAL A 431 -0.68 16.82 -0.69
CA VAL A 431 -1.03 16.15 0.56
C VAL A 431 -2.07 16.97 1.32
N ARG A 432 -3.31 16.51 1.32
CA ARG A 432 -4.43 17.18 2.01
C ARG A 432 -4.53 16.69 3.46
N THR A 433 -4.64 17.62 4.41
CA THR A 433 -4.72 17.28 5.85
C THR A 433 -5.83 18.02 6.59
N GLU A 434 -6.46 17.34 7.55
CA GLU A 434 -7.57 17.84 8.35
C GLU A 434 -7.23 17.97 9.84
N GLY A 435 -8.03 18.77 10.55
CA GLY A 435 -7.94 18.91 12.00
C GLY A 435 -6.63 19.53 12.50
N PRO A 436 -6.36 19.42 13.82
CA PRO A 436 -5.09 19.82 14.41
C PRO A 436 -3.99 18.80 14.13
N SER A 437 -2.73 19.14 14.40
CA SER A 437 -1.65 18.15 14.38
C SER A 437 -1.87 17.04 15.41
N VAL A 438 -1.39 15.83 15.11
CA VAL A 438 -1.35 14.72 16.06
C VAL A 438 -0.40 15.09 17.19
N ALA A 439 -0.86 14.98 18.44
CA ALA A 439 -0.16 15.56 19.59
C ALA A 439 0.95 14.67 20.17
N GLU A 440 0.76 13.35 20.10
CA GLU A 440 1.67 12.35 20.67
C GLU A 440 1.51 11.01 19.96
N GLY A 441 2.63 10.30 19.79
CA GLY A 441 2.67 8.91 19.39
C GLY A 441 2.65 7.98 20.59
N ARG A 442 1.93 6.86 20.48
CA ARG A 442 1.87 5.82 21.52
C ARG A 442 1.59 4.46 20.91
N ARG A 443 2.11 3.40 21.52
CA ARG A 443 1.90 2.04 21.01
C ARG A 443 0.41 1.67 21.06
N GLY A 444 -0.09 1.17 19.94
CA GLY A 444 -1.47 0.67 19.84
C GLY A 444 -1.73 -0.55 20.70
N ASP A 445 -2.97 -0.70 21.14
CA ASP A 445 -3.45 -1.89 21.83
C ASP A 445 -3.98 -2.94 20.82
N VAL A 446 -4.70 -3.95 21.32
CA VAL A 446 -5.30 -5.00 20.47
C VAL A 446 -6.71 -4.64 19.98
N SER A 447 -7.18 -3.41 20.24
CA SER A 447 -8.49 -2.93 19.78
C SER A 447 -8.48 -2.61 18.29
N ALA A 448 -9.62 -2.23 17.73
CA ALA A 448 -9.75 -1.69 16.37
C ALA A 448 -9.91 -0.15 16.37
N SER A 449 -9.44 0.53 17.41
CA SER A 449 -9.60 1.98 17.55
C SER A 449 -8.77 2.75 16.52
N TRP A 450 -9.44 3.56 15.70
CA TRP A 450 -8.79 4.42 14.71
C TRP A 450 -7.83 5.43 15.35
N VAL A 451 -8.24 6.10 16.42
CA VAL A 451 -7.41 7.11 17.11
C VAL A 451 -6.14 6.48 17.67
N GLU A 452 -6.25 5.27 18.22
CA GLU A 452 -5.09 4.51 18.69
C GLU A 452 -4.17 4.09 17.55
N GLY A 453 -4.74 3.68 16.41
CA GLY A 453 -4.00 3.37 15.18
C GLY A 453 -3.22 4.57 14.64
N VAL A 454 -3.82 5.75 14.62
CA VAL A 454 -3.12 6.99 14.24
C VAL A 454 -1.99 7.29 15.22
N ALA A 455 -2.23 7.17 16.53
CA ALA A 455 -1.19 7.39 17.52
C ALA A 455 -0.05 6.35 17.46
N ASN A 456 -0.35 5.10 17.09
CA ASN A 456 0.65 4.05 16.84
C ASN A 456 1.49 4.36 15.60
N THR A 457 0.85 4.83 14.54
CA THR A 457 1.53 5.27 13.31
C THR A 457 2.38 6.51 13.57
N GLU A 458 1.91 7.43 14.41
CA GLU A 458 2.70 8.60 14.81
C GLU A 458 3.93 8.21 15.62
N LEU A 459 3.82 7.20 16.50
CA LEU A 459 4.98 6.65 17.19
C LEU A 459 6.00 6.10 16.20
N PHE A 460 5.53 5.41 15.15
CA PHE A 460 6.39 4.92 14.07
C PHE A 460 7.09 6.08 13.34
N ASN A 461 6.35 7.12 12.94
CA ASN A 461 6.91 8.31 12.28
C ASN A 461 7.97 8.99 13.15
N ILE A 462 7.65 9.29 14.41
CA ILE A 462 8.58 9.92 15.37
C ILE A 462 9.85 9.08 15.50
N TYR A 463 9.72 7.77 15.63
CA TYR A 463 10.87 6.90 15.82
C TYR A 463 11.74 6.82 14.56
N HIS A 464 11.14 6.60 13.38
CA HIS A 464 11.89 6.36 12.15
C HIS A 464 12.35 7.64 11.41
N LEU A 465 11.62 8.75 11.55
CA LEU A 465 11.93 10.01 10.88
C LEU A 465 12.72 10.99 11.77
N GLU A 466 12.58 10.91 13.09
CA GLU A 466 13.22 11.87 14.01
C GLU A 466 14.31 11.24 14.90
N HIS A 467 14.05 10.07 15.50
CA HIS A 467 15.02 9.45 16.42
C HIS A 467 16.11 8.69 15.68
N LEU A 468 15.74 7.97 14.62
CA LEU A 468 16.68 7.24 13.78
C LEU A 468 17.23 8.16 12.69
N HIS A 469 18.56 8.22 12.63
CA HIS A 469 19.24 8.90 11.54
C HIS A 469 18.92 8.23 10.20
N GLU A 470 18.92 9.00 9.13
CA GLU A 470 18.44 8.55 7.81
C GLU A 470 19.30 7.44 7.18
N ASP A 471 20.53 7.24 7.65
CA ASP A 471 21.43 6.13 7.26
C ASP A 471 21.25 4.86 8.09
N PHE A 472 20.34 4.85 9.06
CA PHE A 472 20.12 3.69 9.91
C PHE A 472 19.55 2.50 9.11
N LEU A 473 20.36 1.44 9.03
CA LEU A 473 20.00 0.14 8.44
C LEU A 473 19.89 -0.95 9.53
N PRO A 474 18.75 -1.67 9.61
CA PRO A 474 18.61 -2.81 10.51
C PRO A 474 19.65 -3.89 10.19
N ARG A 475 20.21 -4.50 11.24
CA ARG A 475 21.22 -5.57 11.08
C ARG A 475 20.72 -6.77 10.26
N PRO A 476 19.48 -7.27 10.44
CA PRO A 476 18.97 -8.38 9.63
C PRO A 476 18.90 -8.05 8.13
N LEU A 477 18.53 -6.81 7.78
CA LEU A 477 18.49 -6.35 6.40
C LEU A 477 19.90 -6.28 5.81
N LEU A 478 20.86 -5.71 6.54
CA LEU A 478 22.27 -5.65 6.16
C LEU A 478 22.86 -7.04 5.91
N ASP A 479 22.66 -7.98 6.83
CA ASP A 479 23.20 -9.32 6.71
C ASP A 479 22.54 -10.09 5.54
N SER A 480 21.25 -9.86 5.30
CA SER A 480 20.52 -10.44 4.16
C SER A 480 21.07 -9.92 2.83
N TRP A 481 21.28 -8.61 2.72
CA TRP A 481 21.88 -8.01 1.54
C TRP A 481 23.31 -8.54 1.31
N ARG A 482 24.17 -8.55 2.34
CA ARG A 482 25.54 -9.06 2.22
C ARG A 482 25.58 -10.52 1.75
N ARG A 483 24.62 -11.35 2.18
CA ARG A 483 24.47 -12.72 1.66
C ARG A 483 24.05 -12.76 0.19
N LEU A 484 23.10 -11.91 -0.22
CA LEU A 484 22.67 -11.81 -1.61
C LEU A 484 23.82 -11.36 -2.51
N LEU A 485 24.59 -10.35 -2.13
CA LEU A 485 25.77 -9.92 -2.89
C LEU A 485 26.88 -10.98 -2.96
N LYS A 486 27.08 -11.76 -1.90
CA LYS A 486 28.05 -12.88 -1.92
C LYS A 486 27.62 -14.02 -2.84
N ARG A 487 26.32 -14.31 -2.91
CA ARG A 487 25.75 -15.30 -3.84
C ARG A 487 25.79 -14.79 -5.27
N SER A 488 25.39 -13.54 -5.46
CA SER A 488 25.43 -12.89 -6.76
C SER A 488 26.86 -12.76 -7.24
N GLY A 489 27.89 -12.57 -6.41
CA GLY A 489 29.30 -12.57 -6.82
C GLY A 489 29.80 -13.83 -7.57
N HIS A 490 29.14 -14.98 -7.42
CA HIS A 490 29.42 -16.20 -8.18
C HIS A 490 28.53 -16.39 -9.43
N GLU A 491 27.34 -15.78 -9.48
CA GLU A 491 26.36 -15.87 -10.60
C GLU A 491 26.31 -14.62 -11.50
N THR A 492 26.79 -13.47 -11.00
CA THR A 492 26.74 -12.14 -11.62
C THR A 492 27.54 -12.07 -12.90
N GLN A 493 28.52 -12.94 -13.11
CA GLN A 493 29.31 -12.92 -14.35
C GLN A 493 28.46 -13.29 -15.57
N SER A 494 27.35 -14.03 -15.42
CA SER A 494 26.48 -14.44 -16.53
C SER A 494 25.25 -13.53 -16.70
N ALA A 495 24.56 -13.19 -15.60
CA ALA A 495 23.38 -12.32 -15.62
C ALA A 495 23.73 -10.83 -15.88
N SER A 496 24.86 -10.36 -15.35
CA SER A 496 25.39 -9.02 -15.64
C SER A 496 25.72 -8.87 -17.13
N ASN A 497 26.27 -9.91 -17.77
CA ASN A 497 26.58 -9.85 -19.21
C ASN A 497 25.32 -9.76 -20.09
N GLY A 498 24.27 -10.51 -19.78
CA GLY A 498 23.00 -10.47 -20.53
C GLY A 498 22.26 -9.14 -20.37
N LEU A 499 22.15 -8.65 -19.13
CA LEU A 499 21.48 -7.39 -18.86
C LEU A 499 22.29 -6.17 -19.28
N MET A 500 23.63 -6.18 -19.10
CA MET A 500 24.49 -5.12 -19.64
C MET A 500 24.45 -5.07 -21.17
N SER A 501 24.23 -6.20 -21.86
CA SER A 501 24.04 -6.22 -23.31
C SER A 501 22.71 -5.61 -23.73
N PHE A 502 21.62 -5.95 -23.02
CA PHE A 502 20.29 -5.36 -23.23
C PHE A 502 20.25 -3.86 -22.90
N LEU A 503 20.88 -3.46 -21.79
CA LEU A 503 20.97 -2.08 -21.34
C LEU A 503 21.89 -1.23 -22.22
N LYS A 504 22.98 -1.79 -22.75
CA LYS A 504 23.80 -1.13 -23.80
C LYS A 504 23.00 -0.87 -25.08
N TRP A 505 22.15 -1.82 -25.49
CA TRP A 505 21.24 -1.63 -26.61
C TRP A 505 20.22 -0.51 -26.33
N LYS A 506 19.59 -0.52 -25.16
CA LYS A 506 18.63 0.53 -24.75
C LYS A 506 19.28 1.93 -24.64
N LEU A 507 20.51 2.00 -24.13
CA LEU A 507 21.32 3.22 -24.08
C LEU A 507 21.66 3.73 -25.49
N SER A 508 22.01 2.84 -26.42
CA SER A 508 22.25 3.23 -27.82
C SER A 508 20.97 3.75 -28.52
N GLU A 509 19.80 3.29 -28.09
CA GLU A 509 18.50 3.76 -28.55
C GLU A 509 18.16 5.16 -27.95
N MET A 510 18.38 5.33 -26.64
CA MET A 510 18.18 6.60 -25.93
C MET A 510 19.15 7.71 -26.34
N LEU A 511 20.38 7.37 -26.75
CA LEU A 511 21.39 8.32 -27.21
C LEU A 511 21.27 8.64 -28.72
N ALA A 512 20.40 7.93 -29.46
CA ALA A 512 20.17 8.17 -30.89
C ALA A 512 19.62 9.57 -31.23
N PRO A 513 18.80 10.24 -30.38
CA PRO A 513 18.39 11.63 -30.57
C PRO A 513 19.49 12.64 -30.20
N ALA A 514 20.28 12.34 -29.16
CA ALA A 514 21.35 13.22 -28.66
C ALA A 514 22.51 13.36 -29.67
N ARG A 515 22.84 12.27 -30.39
CA ARG A 515 23.83 12.28 -31.47
C ARG A 515 23.46 13.11 -32.69
N ARG A 516 22.19 13.49 -32.89
CA ARG A 516 21.79 14.37 -34.01
C ARG A 516 21.98 15.86 -33.73
N ARG A 517 22.32 16.26 -32.50
CA ARG A 517 22.55 17.68 -32.14
C ARG A 517 24.00 18.05 -31.85
N GLY A 518 24.93 17.10 -31.84
CA GLY A 518 26.36 17.35 -31.61
C GLY A 518 27.19 17.16 -32.88
N VAL A 519 27.37 18.22 -33.66
CA VAL A 519 28.44 18.27 -34.68
C VAL A 519 29.77 18.51 -33.97
N GLY A 520 30.65 17.51 -34.03
CA GLY A 520 32.10 17.66 -34.09
C GLY A 520 32.85 18.08 -32.82
N THR A 521 33.32 17.10 -32.05
CA THR A 521 34.64 17.14 -31.39
C THR A 521 35.24 15.74 -31.33
N THR A 522 36.52 15.63 -31.66
CA THR A 522 37.27 14.38 -31.89
C THR A 522 38.05 13.89 -30.65
N ASP A 523 37.57 14.16 -29.43
CA ASP A 523 38.24 13.76 -28.17
C ASP A 523 37.39 12.78 -27.33
N GLY A 524 36.68 11.85 -27.97
CA GLY A 524 35.71 10.94 -27.34
C GLY A 524 36.27 9.71 -26.60
N GLY A 525 37.41 9.81 -25.92
CA GLY A 525 38.06 8.65 -25.27
C GLY A 525 37.82 8.49 -23.76
N ALA A 526 37.92 9.59 -23.01
CA ALA A 526 37.88 9.56 -21.55
C ALA A 526 36.47 9.82 -20.99
N ASP A 527 35.72 10.73 -21.61
CA ASP A 527 34.34 11.07 -21.22
C ASP A 527 33.39 9.88 -21.44
N ASP A 528 33.59 9.11 -22.52
CA ASP A 528 32.83 7.88 -22.79
C ASP A 528 33.10 6.77 -21.76
N ALA A 529 34.31 6.72 -21.19
CA ALA A 529 34.66 5.74 -20.16
C ALA A 529 34.07 6.11 -18.78
N ALA A 530 34.08 7.40 -18.43
CA ALA A 530 33.47 7.89 -17.19
C ALA A 530 31.94 7.75 -17.21
N ALA A 531 31.30 8.17 -18.31
CA ALA A 531 29.85 8.01 -18.48
C ALA A 531 29.43 6.54 -18.45
N ARG A 532 30.24 5.64 -19.02
CA ARG A 532 30.00 4.20 -18.96
C ARG A 532 30.14 3.64 -17.54
N ALA A 533 31.12 4.09 -16.76
CA ALA A 533 31.31 3.66 -15.38
C ALA A 533 30.16 4.13 -14.47
N GLU A 534 29.69 5.36 -14.66
CA GLU A 534 28.51 5.91 -13.96
C GLU A 534 27.25 5.10 -14.28
N PHE A 535 27.03 4.77 -15.56
CA PHE A 535 25.93 3.91 -15.98
C PHE A 535 26.01 2.49 -15.40
N GLU A 536 27.20 1.88 -15.43
CA GLU A 536 27.43 0.55 -14.84
C GLU A 536 27.19 0.55 -13.32
N GLN A 537 27.47 1.66 -12.63
CA GLN A 537 27.14 1.83 -11.22
C GLN A 537 25.63 2.00 -10.99
N GLU A 538 24.97 2.82 -11.80
CA GLU A 538 23.51 3.01 -11.71
C GLU A 538 22.75 1.69 -11.95
N ALA A 539 23.15 0.92 -12.96
CA ALA A 539 22.60 -0.39 -13.24
C ALA A 539 22.79 -1.36 -12.06
N ARG A 540 23.95 -1.33 -11.40
CA ARG A 540 24.21 -2.14 -10.18
C ARG A 540 23.26 -1.78 -9.04
N TYR A 541 22.98 -0.50 -8.83
CA TYR A 541 22.03 -0.06 -7.79
C TYR A 541 20.60 -0.54 -8.07
N ILE A 542 20.12 -0.35 -9.29
CA ILE A 542 18.77 -0.78 -9.70
C ILE A 542 18.63 -2.31 -9.55
N LEU A 543 19.65 -3.06 -9.96
CA LEU A 543 19.66 -4.52 -9.85
C LEU A 543 19.67 -4.98 -8.40
N GLY A 544 20.54 -4.40 -7.57
CA GLY A 544 20.60 -4.76 -6.15
C GLY A 544 19.27 -4.51 -5.44
N PHE A 545 18.60 -3.40 -5.75
CA PHE A 545 17.26 -3.13 -5.21
C PHE A 545 16.21 -4.09 -5.76
N SER A 546 16.24 -4.41 -7.05
CA SER A 546 15.35 -5.40 -7.67
C SER A 546 15.50 -6.78 -7.03
N ASP A 547 16.72 -7.20 -6.69
CA ASP A 547 17.01 -8.47 -6.03
C ASP A 547 16.49 -8.46 -4.58
N LEU A 548 16.68 -7.35 -3.85
CA LEU A 548 16.09 -7.17 -2.54
C LEU A 548 14.56 -7.21 -2.57
N LEU A 549 13.97 -6.49 -3.53
CA LEU A 549 12.54 -6.41 -3.69
C LEU A 549 11.98 -7.79 -4.03
N SER A 550 12.64 -8.51 -4.95
CA SER A 550 12.32 -9.90 -5.27
C SER A 550 12.40 -10.78 -4.02
N ALA A 551 13.47 -10.67 -3.23
CA ALA A 551 13.62 -11.41 -1.99
C ALA A 551 12.52 -11.09 -0.96
N ALA A 552 12.17 -9.81 -0.80
CA ALA A 552 11.08 -9.37 0.08
C ALA A 552 9.70 -9.79 -0.43
N ASN A 553 9.57 -9.92 -1.74
CA ASN A 553 8.37 -10.36 -2.41
C ASN A 553 8.19 -11.90 -2.36
N THR A 554 9.29 -12.66 -2.21
CA THR A 554 9.19 -14.10 -2.01
C THR A 554 8.52 -14.42 -0.68
N SER A 555 7.73 -15.49 -0.67
CA SER A 555 6.95 -15.85 0.50
C SER A 555 7.70 -16.58 1.60
N SER A 556 8.88 -17.12 1.28
CA SER A 556 9.82 -17.70 2.25
C SER A 556 10.30 -16.66 3.28
N TYR A 557 10.24 -15.39 2.89
CA TYR A 557 10.63 -14.25 3.70
C TYR A 557 9.61 -13.92 4.80
N TRP A 558 8.33 -13.96 4.48
CA TRP A 558 7.24 -13.81 5.44
C TRP A 558 7.14 -15.04 6.34
N GLU A 559 7.48 -16.23 5.83
CA GLU A 559 7.66 -17.42 6.65
C GLU A 559 8.86 -17.35 7.60
N ALA A 560 9.97 -16.71 7.20
CA ALA A 560 11.06 -16.45 8.14
C ALA A 560 10.60 -15.51 9.28
N ALA A 561 9.74 -14.52 9.01
CA ALA A 561 9.11 -13.72 10.05
C ALA A 561 8.21 -14.57 10.97
N LEU A 562 7.44 -15.52 10.41
CA LEU A 562 6.66 -16.50 11.18
C LEU A 562 7.53 -17.45 12.03
N SER A 563 8.75 -17.78 11.57
CA SER A 563 9.72 -18.65 12.29
C SER A 563 10.29 -18.04 13.55
N ASN A 564 10.18 -16.71 13.68
CA ASN A 564 10.60 -15.98 14.85
C ASN A 564 9.45 -15.10 15.37
N PRO A 565 8.40 -15.69 15.97
CA PRO A 565 7.19 -15.00 16.43
C PRO A 565 7.43 -14.00 17.56
N THR A 566 8.69 -13.85 17.97
CA THR A 566 9.18 -12.86 18.93
C THR A 566 10.11 -11.89 18.23
N THR A 567 9.67 -11.24 17.17
CA THR A 567 10.29 -9.98 16.76
C THR A 567 9.56 -8.89 17.55
N PRO A 568 10.00 -8.54 18.78
CA PRO A 568 9.37 -7.46 19.51
C PRO A 568 9.38 -6.21 18.62
N THR A 569 8.23 -5.54 18.51
CA THR A 569 8.13 -4.25 17.83
C THR A 569 9.31 -3.37 18.26
N SER A 570 10.01 -2.82 17.27
CA SER A 570 11.13 -1.89 17.48
C SER A 570 10.66 -0.56 18.09
N LEU A 571 9.34 -0.30 18.06
CA LEU A 571 8.76 0.92 18.60
C LEU A 571 8.89 0.97 20.13
N PRO A 572 9.29 2.10 20.72
CA PRO A 572 9.44 2.21 22.17
C PRO A 572 8.09 2.16 22.90
N SER A 573 8.12 1.86 24.20
CA SER A 573 6.94 1.95 25.08
C SER A 573 6.70 3.40 25.53
N GLY A 574 5.49 3.71 26.01
CA GLY A 574 5.14 5.03 26.55
C GLY A 574 4.59 6.01 25.50
N ARG A 575 4.49 7.28 25.89
CA ARG A 575 4.03 8.39 25.03
C ARG A 575 5.23 9.18 24.56
N HIS A 576 5.27 9.48 23.27
CA HIS A 576 6.37 10.18 22.61
C HIS A 576 5.81 11.39 21.88
N ARG A 577 6.49 12.53 21.97
CA ARG A 577 6.10 13.75 21.25
C ARG A 577 7.15 14.04 20.20
N GLY A 578 6.72 14.13 18.95
CA GLY A 578 7.57 14.51 17.83
C GLY A 578 8.00 15.96 17.91
N VAL A 579 9.18 16.24 17.34
CA VAL A 579 9.66 17.59 17.04
C VAL A 579 8.90 18.15 15.83
N GLN A 580 8.65 17.30 14.83
CA GLN A 580 7.84 17.65 13.67
C GLN A 580 6.35 17.47 13.98
N LYS A 581 5.52 18.33 13.39
CA LYS A 581 4.07 18.21 13.47
C LYS A 581 3.57 17.42 12.27
N HIS A 582 2.97 16.27 12.52
CA HIS A 582 2.19 15.53 11.52
C HIS A 582 0.70 15.82 11.69
N TYR A 583 -0.05 15.81 10.60
CA TYR A 583 -1.47 16.19 10.57
C TYR A 583 -2.33 15.04 10.07
N TYR A 584 -3.58 14.94 10.55
CA TYR A 584 -4.49 13.88 10.13
C TYR A 584 -4.71 13.93 8.61
N ALA A 585 -4.71 12.76 7.98
CA ALA A 585 -5.04 12.63 6.57
C ALA A 585 -6.52 12.98 6.34
N THR A 586 -6.82 13.72 5.28
CA THR A 586 -8.22 13.99 4.87
C THR A 586 -8.90 12.78 4.27
N HIS A 587 -10.21 12.84 4.15
CA HIS A 587 -11.02 11.88 3.40
C HIS A 587 -11.14 12.20 1.89
N ALA A 588 -10.04 12.65 1.27
CA ALA A 588 -9.96 12.88 -0.19
C ALA A 588 -9.15 11.76 -0.85
N PRO A 589 -9.32 11.51 -2.16
CA PRO A 589 -8.52 10.51 -2.87
C PRO A 589 -7.02 10.72 -2.61
N PHE A 590 -6.29 9.63 -2.38
CA PHE A 590 -4.87 9.69 -2.07
C PHE A 590 -4.05 9.53 -3.34
N VAL A 591 -3.00 10.33 -3.49
CA VAL A 591 -2.09 10.25 -4.63
C VAL A 591 -0.78 9.68 -4.10
N TYR A 592 -0.36 8.54 -4.63
CA TYR A 592 0.74 7.74 -4.07
C TYR A 592 1.87 7.53 -5.08
N CYS A 593 3.08 7.91 -4.67
CA CYS A 593 4.33 7.50 -5.29
C CYS A 593 4.58 6.02 -5.03
N THR A 594 4.52 5.20 -6.08
CA THR A 594 4.61 3.74 -6.03
C THR A 594 5.93 3.25 -5.43
N ASN A 595 7.03 3.96 -5.69
CA ASN A 595 8.36 3.62 -5.17
C ASN A 595 8.47 3.73 -3.64
N MET A 596 7.67 4.59 -2.98
CA MET A 596 7.68 4.69 -1.52
C MET A 596 7.19 3.38 -0.87
N PHE A 597 6.17 2.76 -1.44
CA PHE A 597 5.66 1.48 -0.96
C PHE A 597 6.66 0.34 -1.19
N ARG A 598 7.35 0.34 -2.33
CA ARG A 598 8.46 -0.59 -2.60
C ARG A 598 9.56 -0.44 -1.54
N HIS A 599 9.95 0.80 -1.24
CA HIS A 599 10.91 1.09 -0.18
C HIS A 599 10.47 0.53 1.17
N TRP A 600 9.24 0.80 1.61
CA TRP A 600 8.75 0.29 2.89
C TRP A 600 8.70 -1.23 2.95
N SER A 601 8.25 -1.88 1.88
CA SER A 601 8.15 -3.36 1.80
C SER A 601 9.51 -4.05 2.01
N VAL A 602 10.60 -3.35 1.72
CA VAL A 602 11.96 -3.83 1.89
C VAL A 602 12.58 -3.34 3.21
N ARG A 603 12.47 -2.04 3.49
CA ARG A 603 13.14 -1.38 4.61
C ARG A 603 12.50 -1.68 5.96
N PHE A 604 11.18 -1.75 6.01
CA PHE A 604 10.39 -1.94 7.23
C PHE A 604 9.69 -3.28 7.26
N ARG A 605 10.20 -4.28 6.53
CA ARG A 605 9.49 -5.55 6.47
C ARG A 605 9.33 -6.17 7.84
N ASP A 606 10.34 -6.10 8.72
CA ASP A 606 10.29 -6.85 9.99
C ASP A 606 9.17 -6.28 10.86
N GLU A 607 8.97 -4.96 10.81
CA GLU A 607 7.84 -4.28 11.41
C GLU A 607 6.50 -4.62 10.73
N PHE A 608 6.48 -4.71 9.39
CA PHE A 608 5.24 -4.95 8.63
C PHE A 608 4.80 -6.42 8.69
N ALA A 609 5.74 -7.38 8.64
CA ALA A 609 5.47 -8.82 8.59
C ALA A 609 4.72 -9.32 9.80
N ASP A 610 5.17 -8.95 10.99
CA ASP A 610 4.48 -9.39 12.21
C ASP A 610 3.03 -8.88 12.25
N LEU A 611 2.80 -7.60 11.93
CA LEU A 611 1.48 -6.99 11.91
C LEU A 611 0.58 -7.64 10.85
N GLN A 612 1.05 -7.69 9.60
CA GLN A 612 0.25 -8.15 8.47
C GLN A 612 -0.10 -9.65 8.53
N LEU A 613 0.74 -10.48 9.16
CA LEU A 613 0.49 -11.92 9.30
C LEU A 613 -0.51 -12.24 10.41
N HIS A 614 -0.43 -11.52 11.54
CA HIS A 614 -1.26 -11.80 12.72
C HIS A 614 -2.58 -11.02 12.71
N HIS A 615 -2.63 -9.85 12.08
CA HIS A 615 -3.83 -9.02 12.00
C HIS A 615 -4.54 -9.26 10.66
N ARG A 616 -5.50 -10.18 10.65
CA ARG A 616 -6.40 -10.41 9.50
C ARG A 616 -7.53 -9.38 9.41
N GLU A 617 -7.64 -8.52 10.44
CA GLU A 617 -8.63 -7.46 10.58
C GLU A 617 -7.94 -6.25 11.22
N ARG A 618 -8.44 -5.04 10.93
CA ARG A 618 -7.89 -3.79 11.46
C ARG A 618 -7.69 -3.84 12.98
N ARG A 619 -6.49 -3.51 13.42
CA ARG A 619 -6.06 -3.31 14.80
C ARG A 619 -5.42 -1.94 14.98
N ALA A 620 -5.47 -1.42 16.19
CA ALA A 620 -4.79 -0.19 16.60
C ALA A 620 -3.26 -0.29 16.49
N ARG A 621 -2.70 -1.50 16.35
CA ARG A 621 -1.27 -1.72 16.11
C ARG A 621 -0.87 -1.66 14.65
N ASP A 622 -1.82 -1.63 13.72
CA ASP A 622 -1.51 -1.48 12.31
C ASP A 622 -1.05 -0.06 12.00
N LEU A 623 -0.45 0.11 10.82
CA LEU A 623 0.08 1.38 10.35
C LEU A 623 -0.90 2.01 9.37
N PHE A 624 -1.38 3.20 9.71
CA PHE A 624 -2.35 3.95 8.92
C PHE A 624 -1.66 4.56 7.69
N VAL A 625 -1.79 3.87 6.56
CA VAL A 625 -1.00 4.11 5.33
C VAL A 625 -1.04 5.55 4.84
N PRO A 626 -2.19 6.23 4.72
CA PRO A 626 -2.18 7.62 4.26
C PRO A 626 -1.36 8.55 5.17
N PHE A 627 -1.48 8.35 6.49
CA PHE A 627 -0.74 9.15 7.47
C PHE A 627 0.75 8.82 7.50
N LEU A 628 1.11 7.54 7.35
CA LEU A 628 2.49 7.09 7.18
C LEU A 628 3.10 7.69 5.89
N TYR A 629 2.39 7.61 4.77
CA TYR A 629 2.82 8.15 3.48
C TYR A 629 3.12 9.64 3.59
N ASN A 630 2.16 10.41 4.08
CA ASN A 630 2.28 11.85 4.24
C ASN A 630 3.53 12.24 5.02
N ALA A 631 3.85 11.53 6.12
CA ALA A 631 5.06 11.82 6.89
C ALA A 631 6.34 11.56 6.10
N PHE A 632 6.43 10.41 5.41
CA PHE A 632 7.63 10.02 4.67
C PHE A 632 7.89 10.86 3.41
N ILE A 633 6.86 11.12 2.60
CA ILE A 633 7.06 11.92 1.38
C ILE A 633 7.33 13.39 1.68
N MET A 634 6.84 13.91 2.81
CA MET A 634 7.18 15.26 3.26
C MET A 634 8.60 15.34 3.82
N ALA A 635 9.07 14.31 4.53
CA ALA A 635 10.36 14.36 5.23
C ALA A 635 11.56 13.79 4.44
N ARG A 636 11.37 12.70 3.69
CA ARG A 636 12.45 11.91 3.07
C ARG A 636 12.07 11.31 1.70
N PRO A 637 11.63 12.10 0.72
CA PRO A 637 11.15 11.59 -0.58
C PRO A 637 12.19 10.82 -1.41
N TRP A 638 13.49 11.09 -1.21
CA TRP A 638 14.60 10.37 -1.87
C TRP A 638 14.72 8.91 -1.43
N GLN A 639 14.18 8.53 -0.25
CA GLN A 639 14.28 7.13 0.23
C GLN A 639 13.55 6.14 -0.66
N ALA A 640 12.56 6.62 -1.41
CA ALA A 640 11.85 5.84 -2.41
C ALA A 640 12.75 5.40 -3.57
N SER A 641 13.89 6.06 -3.80
CA SER A 641 14.80 5.69 -4.88
C SER A 641 15.30 4.25 -4.75
N PRO A 642 15.25 3.46 -5.84
CA PRO A 642 15.93 2.17 -5.91
C PRO A 642 17.42 2.26 -5.56
N LYS A 643 18.05 3.43 -5.72
CA LYS A 643 19.47 3.65 -5.43
C LYS A 643 19.76 3.82 -3.94
N PHE A 644 18.77 4.22 -3.15
CA PHE A 644 18.98 4.65 -1.77
C PHE A 644 19.46 3.52 -0.84
N LEU A 645 18.76 2.38 -0.81
CA LEU A 645 19.15 1.24 0.04
C LEU A 645 20.52 0.63 -0.34
N PRO A 646 20.85 0.39 -1.62
CA PRO A 646 22.20 0.02 -2.02
C PRO A 646 23.25 1.05 -1.58
N TYR A 647 22.98 2.34 -1.77
CA TYR A 647 23.89 3.41 -1.36
C TYR A 647 24.16 3.39 0.15
N LEU A 648 23.14 3.17 1.00
CA LEU A 648 23.33 3.08 2.46
C LEU A 648 24.26 1.93 2.87
N LEU A 649 24.27 0.84 2.11
CA LEU A 649 25.20 -0.27 2.35
C LEU A 649 26.63 0.14 2.06
N GLU A 650 26.87 0.72 0.89
CA GLU A 650 28.20 1.18 0.48
C GLU A 650 28.69 2.29 1.41
N LEU A 651 27.80 3.18 1.85
CA LEU A 651 28.09 4.17 2.89
C LEU A 651 28.57 3.49 4.18
N LYS A 652 27.91 2.43 4.63
CA LYS A 652 28.30 1.71 5.85
C LYS A 652 29.68 1.05 5.71
N GLU A 653 29.97 0.43 4.57
CA GLU A 653 31.27 -0.18 4.30
C GLU A 653 32.37 0.90 4.19
N ALA A 654 32.06 2.03 3.56
CA ALA A 654 32.94 3.19 3.49
C ALA A 654 33.22 3.79 4.88
N MET A 655 32.22 3.84 5.77
CA MET A 655 32.40 4.27 7.15
C MET A 655 33.28 3.28 7.94
N GLU A 656 33.10 1.97 7.76
CA GLU A 656 33.95 0.95 8.40
C GLU A 656 35.41 1.08 7.93
N ALA A 657 35.65 1.28 6.63
CA ALA A 657 36.99 1.50 6.06
C ALA A 657 37.62 2.82 6.52
N ALA A 658 36.85 3.92 6.50
CA ALA A 658 37.30 5.23 6.95
C ALA A 658 37.68 5.23 8.44
N ALA A 659 36.91 4.52 9.28
CA ALA A 659 37.23 4.34 10.69
C ALA A 659 38.53 3.56 10.90
N ALA A 660 38.78 2.52 10.11
CA ALA A 660 40.02 1.74 10.18
C ALA A 660 41.24 2.58 9.81
N ASP A 661 41.15 3.35 8.72
CA ASP A 661 42.23 4.25 8.28
C ASP A 661 42.48 5.39 9.28
N ALA A 662 41.42 6.03 9.77
CA ALA A 662 41.53 7.09 10.77
C ALA A 662 42.20 6.57 12.06
N LYS A 663 41.85 5.34 12.50
CA LYS A 663 42.51 4.68 13.62
C LYS A 663 43.99 4.43 13.36
N ALA A 664 44.34 3.92 12.19
CA ALA A 664 45.74 3.70 11.81
C ALA A 664 46.53 5.01 11.82
N MET A 665 45.96 6.10 11.32
CA MET A 665 46.61 7.42 11.30
C MET A 665 46.80 7.98 12.72
N LEU A 666 45.79 7.91 13.58
CA LEU A 666 45.85 8.43 14.95
C LEU A 666 46.74 7.60 15.87
N ALA A 667 46.95 6.31 15.59
CA ALA A 667 47.90 5.48 16.32
C ALA A 667 49.35 5.98 16.21
N HIS A 668 49.65 6.81 15.20
CA HIS A 668 50.97 7.42 14.98
C HIS A 668 51.12 8.84 15.56
N LEU A 669 50.03 9.45 16.07
CA LEU A 669 50.06 10.79 16.67
C LEU A 669 50.44 10.71 18.15
N ARG A 670 51.53 11.39 18.56
CA ARG A 670 51.87 11.57 19.98
C ARG A 670 50.80 12.45 20.62
N GLN A 671 50.23 12.01 21.74
CA GLN A 671 49.26 12.76 22.54
C GLN A 671 49.89 14.07 23.04
N THR A 672 49.76 15.16 22.29
CA THR A 672 50.06 16.51 22.78
C THR A 672 48.77 17.15 23.29
N GLU A 673 48.85 17.77 24.48
CA GLU A 673 47.76 18.13 25.39
C GLU A 673 46.71 19.15 24.86
N THR A 674 46.74 19.55 23.59
CA THR A 674 45.99 20.74 23.13
C THR A 674 44.87 20.48 22.12
N VAL A 675 44.70 19.26 21.60
CA VAL A 675 43.57 18.93 20.69
C VAL A 675 42.77 17.77 21.28
N SER A 676 41.46 17.95 21.40
CA SER A 676 40.54 16.86 21.77
C SER A 676 40.72 15.72 20.79
N LEU A 677 41.07 14.52 21.28
CA LEU A 677 41.23 13.31 20.47
C LEU A 677 40.01 13.05 19.56
N MET A 678 38.82 13.44 20.03
CA MET A 678 37.56 13.31 19.30
C MET A 678 37.44 14.24 18.10
N ASP A 679 38.01 15.45 18.17
CA ASP A 679 37.99 16.40 17.04
C ASP A 679 38.97 15.96 15.95
N ALA A 680 40.16 15.52 16.33
CA ALA A 680 41.14 14.95 15.40
C ALA A 680 40.63 13.65 14.74
N LEU A 681 39.96 12.80 15.52
CA LEU A 681 39.32 11.59 15.00
C LEU A 681 38.18 11.91 14.04
N ARG A 682 37.37 12.91 14.33
CA ARG A 682 36.30 13.37 13.42
C ARG A 682 36.88 13.88 12.11
N GLU A 683 37.94 14.69 12.16
CA GLU A 683 38.56 15.28 10.97
C GLU A 683 39.19 14.22 10.07
N GLU A 684 40.01 13.31 10.63
CA GLU A 684 40.61 12.23 9.85
C GLU A 684 39.55 11.24 9.33
N PHE A 685 38.53 10.93 10.13
CA PHE A 685 37.41 10.10 9.68
C PHE A 685 36.71 10.72 8.46
N GLN A 686 36.36 12.01 8.50
CA GLN A 686 35.68 12.67 7.37
C GLN A 686 36.53 12.71 6.11
N LYS A 687 37.84 12.96 6.27
CA LYS A 687 38.81 12.95 5.16
C LYS A 687 38.91 11.56 4.51
N HIS A 688 38.99 10.50 5.32
CA HIS A 688 39.01 9.13 4.81
C HIS A 688 37.65 8.69 4.27
N LEU A 689 36.54 9.17 4.84
CA LEU A 689 35.19 8.86 4.36
C LEU A 689 35.01 9.35 2.91
N ALA A 690 35.49 10.55 2.58
CA ALA A 690 35.42 11.09 1.22
C ALA A 690 36.11 10.21 0.17
N LYS A 691 37.15 9.45 0.57
CA LYS A 691 37.87 8.50 -0.28
C LYS A 691 37.03 7.28 -0.67
N TYR A 692 36.19 6.80 0.24
CA TYR A 692 35.48 5.53 0.10
C TYR A 692 34.01 5.67 -0.29
N VAL A 693 33.35 6.78 0.09
CA VAL A 693 31.92 6.94 -0.16
C VAL A 693 31.64 7.15 -1.65
N PRO A 694 30.72 6.39 -2.24
CA PRO A 694 30.30 6.57 -3.63
C PRO A 694 29.54 7.88 -3.81
N MET A 695 29.67 8.49 -4.99
CA MET A 695 28.76 9.57 -5.38
C MET A 695 27.46 8.96 -5.94
N VAL A 696 26.31 9.45 -5.49
CA VAL A 696 25.01 9.04 -6.01
C VAL A 696 24.13 10.26 -6.26
N SER A 697 23.45 10.25 -7.41
CA SER A 697 22.48 11.26 -7.80
C SER A 697 21.10 10.63 -7.89
N ILE A 698 20.14 11.22 -7.18
CA ILE A 698 18.73 10.80 -7.13
C ILE A 698 17.87 11.91 -7.72
N PHE A 699 17.11 11.58 -8.75
CA PHE A 699 16.08 12.48 -9.29
C PHE A 699 14.78 12.30 -8.50
N LEU A 700 14.18 13.40 -8.04
CA LEU A 700 12.91 13.43 -7.34
C LEU A 700 11.80 13.74 -8.34
N ASP A 701 11.43 12.72 -9.12
CA ASP A 701 10.52 12.85 -10.27
C ASP A 701 9.45 11.76 -10.36
N ASN A 702 9.33 10.95 -9.30
CA ASN A 702 8.49 9.75 -9.14
C ASN A 702 8.96 8.49 -9.87
N ASP A 703 9.91 8.59 -10.80
CA ASP A 703 10.50 7.43 -11.49
C ASP A 703 11.70 6.86 -10.72
N ASP A 704 12.57 7.75 -10.23
CA ASP A 704 13.68 7.41 -9.34
C ASP A 704 13.23 7.56 -7.87
N GLY A 705 13.39 8.74 -7.26
CA GLY A 705 12.79 9.09 -5.97
C GLY A 705 11.41 9.74 -6.12
N CYS A 706 10.64 9.85 -5.05
CA CYS A 706 9.36 10.56 -5.11
C CYS A 706 9.58 12.05 -5.34
N ALA A 707 8.75 12.67 -6.16
CA ALA A 707 8.81 14.11 -6.37
C ALA A 707 8.43 14.88 -5.10
N PRO A 708 9.02 16.06 -4.84
CA PRO A 708 8.77 16.84 -3.64
C PRO A 708 7.28 17.17 -3.50
N ALA A 709 6.65 16.74 -2.42
CA ALA A 709 5.21 16.94 -2.18
C ALA A 709 4.90 18.29 -1.51
N THR A 710 3.66 18.75 -1.65
CA THR A 710 3.17 19.97 -0.97
C THR A 710 2.10 19.61 0.06
N LEU A 711 2.26 20.10 1.29
CA LEU A 711 1.24 19.96 2.33
C LEU A 711 0.17 21.06 2.20
N TYR A 712 -1.08 20.67 1.97
CA TYR A 712 -2.24 21.54 1.93
C TYR A 712 -3.06 21.42 3.23
N ARG A 713 -3.00 22.46 4.07
CA ARG A 713 -3.61 22.47 5.41
C ARG A 713 -5.01 23.10 5.40
N ASN A 714 -5.90 22.52 6.18
CA ASN A 714 -7.27 23.01 6.41
C ASN A 714 -8.13 23.15 5.14
N PRO A 715 -8.30 22.09 4.35
CA PRO A 715 -9.16 22.08 3.17
C PRO A 715 -10.64 21.90 3.54
N ALA A 716 -11.10 22.36 4.72
CA ALA A 716 -12.44 22.07 5.22
C ALA A 716 -13.57 22.54 4.27
N ALA A 717 -13.28 23.46 3.35
CA ALA A 717 -14.19 23.87 2.27
C ALA A 717 -14.03 23.06 0.96
N GLU A 718 -12.97 22.27 0.81
CA GLU A 718 -12.67 21.45 -0.37
C GLU A 718 -12.91 19.95 -0.15
N VAL A 719 -12.94 19.47 1.10
CA VAL A 719 -13.15 18.04 1.42
C VAL A 719 -14.18 17.90 2.52
N MET A 720 -15.19 17.05 2.32
CA MET A 720 -16.19 16.75 3.33
C MET A 720 -16.31 15.25 3.62
N TYR A 721 -16.37 14.93 4.91
CA TYR A 721 -16.73 13.60 5.39
C TYR A 721 -18.18 13.60 5.87
N MET A 722 -18.96 12.61 5.45
CA MET A 722 -20.26 12.33 6.05
C MET A 722 -20.37 10.86 6.46
N ARG A 723 -21.16 10.60 7.50
CA ARG A 723 -21.56 9.26 7.90
C ARG A 723 -23.07 9.13 7.74
N ALA A 724 -23.51 8.22 6.88
CA ALA A 724 -24.91 7.88 6.75
C ALA A 724 -25.31 6.88 7.84
N THR A 725 -26.44 7.11 8.52
CA THR A 725 -26.95 6.26 9.61
C THR A 725 -28.42 5.90 9.39
N ASN A 726 -29.04 5.15 10.30
CA ASN A 726 -30.50 4.92 10.26
C ASN A 726 -31.34 6.18 10.52
N ASN A 727 -30.73 7.31 10.86
CA ASN A 727 -31.41 8.58 11.13
C ASN A 727 -31.53 9.43 9.84
N ILE A 728 -32.69 9.31 9.17
CA ILE A 728 -32.98 9.96 7.87
C ILE A 728 -32.83 11.50 7.92
N GLU A 729 -33.17 12.15 9.03
CA GLU A 729 -33.07 13.61 9.16
C GLU A 729 -31.64 14.10 9.41
N GLU A 730 -30.82 13.28 10.07
CA GLU A 730 -29.38 13.57 10.19
C GLU A 730 -28.66 13.38 8.86
N ASN A 731 -28.98 12.30 8.15
CA ASN A 731 -28.48 12.05 6.79
C ASN A 731 -28.87 13.20 5.85
N LYS A 732 -30.13 13.65 5.89
CA LYS A 732 -30.62 14.75 5.07
C LYS A 732 -29.82 16.04 5.33
N ARG A 733 -29.60 16.39 6.59
CA ARG A 733 -28.79 17.56 6.95
C ARG A 733 -27.36 17.45 6.42
N ALA A 734 -26.72 16.28 6.55
CA ALA A 734 -25.38 16.06 6.00
C ALA A 734 -25.35 16.16 4.46
N MET A 735 -26.34 15.60 3.77
CA MET A 735 -26.50 15.70 2.32
C MET A 735 -26.74 17.14 1.84
N ASP A 736 -27.59 17.88 2.54
CA ASP A 736 -27.84 19.30 2.28
C ASP A 736 -26.58 20.15 2.53
N ASP A 737 -25.77 19.79 3.53
CA ASP A 737 -24.50 20.44 3.80
C ASP A 737 -23.48 20.20 2.68
N VAL A 738 -23.38 18.98 2.15
CA VAL A 738 -22.54 18.68 0.97
C VAL A 738 -22.99 19.50 -0.24
N ALA A 739 -24.31 19.56 -0.50
CA ALA A 739 -24.85 20.35 -1.59
C ALA A 739 -24.61 21.85 -1.43
N ARG A 740 -24.70 22.38 -0.19
CA ARG A 740 -24.50 23.80 0.11
C ARG A 740 -23.03 24.21 0.06
N GLN A 741 -22.12 23.37 0.54
CA GLN A 741 -20.69 23.67 0.61
C GLN A 741 -19.97 23.40 -0.71
N ASP A 742 -20.51 22.49 -1.53
CA ASP A 742 -19.99 22.13 -2.85
C ASP A 742 -18.47 21.83 -2.82
N PRO A 743 -18.03 20.85 -1.99
CA PRO A 743 -16.62 20.55 -1.84
C PRO A 743 -16.03 19.99 -3.15
N LEU A 744 -14.70 20.00 -3.29
CA LEU A 744 -14.02 19.33 -4.42
C LEU A 744 -14.19 17.82 -4.33
N TYR A 745 -14.04 17.26 -3.12
CA TYR A 745 -14.23 15.85 -2.82
C TYR A 745 -15.17 15.68 -1.63
N PHE A 746 -15.94 14.61 -1.63
CA PHE A 746 -16.56 14.13 -0.40
C PHE A 746 -16.50 12.61 -0.32
N ASN A 747 -16.64 12.07 0.88
CA ASN A 747 -16.76 10.64 1.08
C ASN A 747 -17.91 10.29 2.03
N ILE A 748 -18.41 9.05 1.93
CA ILE A 748 -19.58 8.61 2.69
C ILE A 748 -19.31 7.29 3.40
N ASN A 749 -19.20 7.33 4.72
CA ASN A 749 -19.21 6.09 5.49
C ASN A 749 -20.65 5.59 5.68
N ALA A 750 -20.98 4.42 5.14
CA ALA A 750 -22.24 3.74 5.39
C ALA A 750 -22.23 3.08 6.78
N GLY A 751 -23.07 3.57 7.68
CA GLY A 751 -23.27 3.06 9.04
C GLY A 751 -24.76 2.89 9.35
N PHE A 752 -25.50 2.30 8.42
CA PHE A 752 -26.94 2.08 8.50
C PHE A 752 -27.29 0.65 8.12
N SER A 753 -28.46 0.21 8.57
CA SER A 753 -29.02 -1.13 8.34
C SER A 753 -30.43 -1.09 7.73
N SER A 754 -31.10 0.07 7.71
CA SER A 754 -32.47 0.20 7.21
C SER A 754 -32.54 0.31 5.69
N ALA A 755 -33.60 -0.23 5.08
CA ALA A 755 -33.83 -0.08 3.64
C ALA A 755 -34.03 1.39 3.22
N GLU A 756 -34.72 2.15 4.07
CA GLU A 756 -35.03 3.57 3.85
C GLU A 756 -33.78 4.46 3.77
N ALA A 757 -32.79 4.25 4.67
CA ALA A 757 -31.54 5.00 4.65
C ALA A 757 -30.73 4.73 3.39
N ALA A 758 -30.71 3.47 2.94
CA ALA A 758 -30.06 3.11 1.68
C ALA A 758 -30.76 3.75 0.48
N ASP A 759 -32.09 3.75 0.44
CA ASP A 759 -32.86 4.40 -0.62
C ASP A 759 -32.64 5.91 -0.65
N GLN A 760 -32.49 6.54 0.52
CA GLN A 760 -32.14 7.95 0.63
C GLN A 760 -30.74 8.23 0.06
N LEU A 761 -29.75 7.41 0.43
CA LEU A 761 -28.38 7.54 -0.07
C LEU A 761 -28.31 7.34 -1.59
N ARG A 762 -28.96 6.29 -2.13
CA ARG A 762 -29.05 6.06 -3.59
C ARG A 762 -29.65 7.24 -4.32
N ARG A 763 -30.75 7.80 -3.81
CA ARG A 763 -31.40 8.97 -4.42
C ARG A 763 -30.50 10.21 -4.40
N PHE A 764 -29.78 10.43 -3.30
CA PHE A 764 -28.82 11.53 -3.20
C PHE A 764 -27.68 11.39 -4.22
N LEU A 765 -27.04 10.21 -4.28
CA LEU A 765 -25.93 9.94 -5.20
C LEU A 765 -26.39 10.00 -6.66
N HIS A 766 -27.56 9.44 -6.98
CA HIS A 766 -28.13 9.52 -8.32
C HIS A 766 -28.47 10.97 -8.72
N GLY A 767 -28.95 11.79 -7.78
CA GLY A 767 -29.20 13.22 -8.04
C GLY A 767 -27.92 14.02 -8.30
N LYS A 768 -26.80 13.66 -7.64
CA LYS A 768 -25.49 14.28 -7.86
C LYS A 768 -24.81 13.83 -9.15
N PHE A 769 -24.90 12.54 -9.45
CA PHE A 769 -24.23 11.90 -10.60
C PHE A 769 -25.25 11.13 -11.44
N PRO A 770 -26.18 11.83 -12.13
CA PRO A 770 -27.31 11.20 -12.83
C PRO A 770 -26.88 10.47 -14.10
N THR A 771 -25.82 10.94 -14.75
CA THR A 771 -25.35 10.42 -16.05
C THR A 771 -24.71 9.04 -15.88
N PRO A 772 -25.25 7.99 -16.53
CA PRO A 772 -24.62 6.68 -16.54
C PRO A 772 -23.27 6.70 -17.26
N VAL A 773 -22.29 5.94 -16.77
CA VAL A 773 -21.07 5.67 -17.54
C VAL A 773 -21.37 4.68 -18.67
N TYR A 774 -20.50 4.65 -19.69
CA TYR A 774 -20.68 3.75 -20.84
C TYR A 774 -20.84 2.30 -20.42
N LEU A 775 -20.07 1.86 -19.41
CA LEU A 775 -20.01 0.50 -18.90
C LEU A 775 -21.28 0.02 -18.19
N GLU A 776 -22.29 0.86 -17.97
CA GLU A 776 -23.49 0.42 -17.25
C GLU A 776 -24.45 -0.41 -18.11
N VAL A 777 -25.07 -1.41 -17.48
CA VAL A 777 -26.18 -2.18 -18.05
C VAL A 777 -27.32 -1.23 -18.41
N GLY A 778 -27.74 -1.24 -19.67
CA GLY A 778 -28.78 -0.34 -20.19
C GLY A 778 -28.37 1.14 -20.25
N GLY A 779 -27.06 1.42 -20.36
CA GLY A 779 -26.41 2.73 -20.20
C GLY A 779 -26.84 3.91 -21.10
N ALA A 780 -26.05 4.99 -21.04
CA ALA A 780 -26.45 6.36 -21.37
C ALA A 780 -27.07 6.58 -22.77
N PRO A 781 -28.14 7.39 -22.88
CA PRO A 781 -28.67 7.80 -24.17
C PRO A 781 -27.58 8.52 -24.98
N PRO A 782 -27.65 8.44 -26.33
CA PRO A 782 -26.63 9.03 -27.19
C PRO A 782 -26.38 10.50 -26.85
N PRO A 783 -25.12 10.98 -26.92
CA PRO A 783 -24.79 12.37 -26.57
C PRO A 783 -25.68 13.34 -27.35
N GLY A 784 -26.45 14.16 -26.63
CA GLY A 784 -27.39 15.13 -27.18
C GLY A 784 -28.87 14.94 -26.82
N GLU A 785 -29.26 13.86 -26.12
CA GLU A 785 -30.67 13.64 -25.70
C GLU A 785 -30.96 14.03 -24.23
N GLY A 786 -30.04 14.70 -23.54
CA GLY A 786 -30.08 14.91 -22.08
C GLY A 786 -30.31 16.33 -21.58
N LEU A 787 -30.92 17.23 -22.34
CA LEU A 787 -31.34 18.56 -21.85
C LEU A 787 -32.73 18.89 -22.42
N VAL A 788 -33.76 18.64 -21.61
CA VAL A 788 -35.08 19.26 -21.81
C VAL A 788 -35.13 20.42 -20.83
N ASP A 789 -34.91 21.64 -21.30
CA ASP A 789 -35.26 22.82 -20.50
C ASP A 789 -36.78 22.82 -20.30
N GLY A 790 -37.22 23.29 -19.12
CA GLY A 790 -38.63 23.30 -18.68
C GLY A 790 -39.61 24.13 -19.54
N ALA A 791 -39.24 24.47 -20.77
CA ALA A 791 -40.06 25.15 -21.77
C ALA A 791 -40.38 24.30 -23.02
N GLY A 792 -40.01 23.02 -23.06
CA GLY A 792 -40.51 22.08 -24.06
C GLY A 792 -40.06 22.35 -25.51
N GLU A 793 -38.89 22.94 -25.72
CA GLU A 793 -38.32 23.12 -27.06
C GLU A 793 -36.99 22.34 -27.20
N VAL A 794 -36.98 21.38 -28.12
CA VAL A 794 -35.81 20.52 -28.41
C VAL A 794 -34.82 21.30 -29.26
N VAL A 795 -33.76 21.83 -28.64
CA VAL A 795 -32.64 22.44 -29.36
C VAL A 795 -31.53 21.41 -29.50
N GLY A 796 -31.55 20.65 -30.59
CA GLY A 796 -30.51 19.67 -30.90
C GLY A 796 -30.93 18.63 -31.93
N GLY A 797 -30.83 18.97 -33.22
CA GLY A 797 -31.13 18.04 -34.30
C GLY A 797 -30.11 16.91 -34.42
N ARG A 798 -30.36 15.76 -33.79
CA ARG A 798 -29.89 14.45 -34.26
C ARG A 798 -31.10 13.59 -34.60
N THR A 799 -31.11 13.04 -35.81
CA THR A 799 -32.22 12.26 -36.37
C THR A 799 -32.42 10.93 -35.63
N ARG A 800 -33.68 10.46 -35.48
CA ARG A 800 -34.04 9.09 -35.00
C ARG A 800 -33.16 7.96 -35.54
N ALA A 801 -32.65 8.10 -36.76
CA ALA A 801 -31.75 7.15 -37.41
C ALA A 801 -30.41 6.96 -36.69
N ALA A 802 -29.85 8.01 -36.08
CA ALA A 802 -28.58 7.95 -35.35
C ALA A 802 -28.73 7.19 -34.01
N GLY A 803 -29.85 7.39 -33.31
CA GLY A 803 -30.21 6.62 -32.12
C GLY A 803 -30.45 5.14 -32.44
N ALA A 804 -31.15 4.84 -33.54
CA ALA A 804 -31.36 3.46 -34.00
C ALA A 804 -30.06 2.74 -34.37
N ALA A 805 -29.12 3.44 -35.02
CA ALA A 805 -27.80 2.88 -35.35
C ALA A 805 -26.95 2.57 -34.10
N ALA A 806 -26.99 3.45 -33.10
CA ALA A 806 -26.29 3.24 -31.83
C ALA A 806 -26.84 2.05 -31.04
N ALA A 807 -28.17 1.87 -31.01
CA ALA A 807 -28.81 0.73 -30.38
C ALA A 807 -28.49 -0.59 -31.11
N ALA A 808 -28.46 -0.57 -32.44
CA ALA A 808 -28.08 -1.74 -33.23
C ALA A 808 -26.61 -2.15 -33.03
N GLU A 809 -25.70 -1.19 -32.86
CA GLU A 809 -24.28 -1.45 -32.55
C GLU A 809 -24.12 -2.13 -31.17
N GLU A 810 -24.84 -1.64 -30.16
CA GLU A 810 -24.82 -2.22 -28.81
C GLU A 810 -25.43 -3.62 -28.77
N GLU A 811 -26.54 -3.83 -29.48
CA GLU A 811 -27.13 -5.15 -29.64
C GLU A 811 -26.19 -6.12 -30.35
N ALA A 812 -25.44 -5.65 -31.37
CA ALA A 812 -24.44 -6.47 -32.06
C ALA A 812 -23.29 -6.89 -31.14
N LEU A 813 -22.78 -5.98 -30.30
CA LEU A 813 -21.76 -6.31 -29.29
C LEU A 813 -22.29 -7.32 -28.27
N SER A 814 -23.51 -7.15 -27.78
CA SER A 814 -24.14 -8.08 -26.83
C SER A 814 -24.33 -9.47 -27.41
N ARG A 815 -24.76 -9.59 -28.68
CA ARG A 815 -24.86 -10.88 -29.37
C ARG A 815 -23.47 -11.53 -29.54
N LEU A 816 -22.49 -10.77 -30.03
CA LEU A 816 -21.12 -11.25 -30.20
C LEU A 816 -20.53 -11.75 -28.88
N PHE A 817 -20.72 -11.00 -27.79
CA PHE A 817 -20.29 -11.39 -26.46
C PHE A 817 -20.97 -12.69 -26.00
N GLY A 818 -22.28 -12.80 -26.17
CA GLY A 818 -23.04 -14.02 -25.84
C GLY A 818 -22.52 -15.24 -26.59
N ASP A 819 -22.27 -15.09 -27.90
CA ASP A 819 -21.73 -16.16 -28.75
C ASP A 819 -20.31 -16.57 -28.31
N LEU A 820 -19.44 -15.60 -27.99
CA LEU A 820 -18.11 -15.87 -27.46
C LEU A 820 -18.17 -16.59 -26.11
N MET A 821 -19.03 -16.16 -25.18
CA MET A 821 -19.17 -16.78 -23.86
C MET A 821 -19.75 -18.21 -23.91
N ALA A 822 -20.34 -18.63 -25.04
CA ALA A 822 -20.80 -19.99 -25.28
C ALA A 822 -19.71 -20.92 -25.84
N LEU A 823 -18.58 -20.38 -26.32
CA LEU A 823 -17.46 -21.17 -26.81
C LEU A 823 -16.76 -21.93 -25.67
N PRO A 824 -16.13 -23.08 -25.95
CA PRO A 824 -15.43 -23.85 -24.92
C PRO A 824 -14.16 -23.14 -24.41
N VAL A 825 -13.83 -23.41 -23.15
CA VAL A 825 -12.55 -23.04 -22.51
C VAL A 825 -11.69 -24.28 -22.34
N VAL A 826 -10.45 -24.21 -22.83
CA VAL A 826 -9.42 -25.23 -22.62
C VAL A 826 -8.45 -24.72 -21.54
N GLY A 827 -8.49 -25.34 -20.37
CA GLY A 827 -7.50 -25.11 -19.32
C GLY A 827 -6.28 -26.02 -19.51
N VAL A 828 -5.08 -25.54 -19.21
CA VAL A 828 -3.87 -26.38 -19.20
C VAL A 828 -3.14 -26.18 -17.88
N VAL A 829 -2.87 -27.27 -17.16
CA VAL A 829 -2.18 -27.24 -15.86
C VAL A 829 -1.02 -28.24 -15.83
N SER A 830 -0.01 -27.98 -15.00
CA SER A 830 1.13 -28.89 -14.83
C SER A 830 0.88 -30.02 -13.82
N TYR A 831 -0.14 -29.88 -12.97
CA TYR A 831 -0.45 -30.82 -11.89
C TYR A 831 -1.96 -30.94 -11.72
N GLU A 832 -2.43 -32.13 -11.33
CA GLU A 832 -3.86 -32.40 -11.11
C GLU A 832 -4.46 -31.48 -10.03
N GLU A 833 -3.68 -31.14 -8.99
CA GLU A 833 -4.10 -30.19 -7.96
C GLU A 833 -4.42 -28.76 -8.48
N GLY A 834 -4.03 -28.43 -9.72
CA GLY A 834 -4.37 -27.16 -10.36
C GLY A 834 -5.74 -27.13 -11.03
N VAL A 835 -6.39 -28.27 -11.25
CA VAL A 835 -7.64 -28.37 -12.02
C VAL A 835 -8.78 -27.61 -11.33
N CYS A 836 -9.07 -27.95 -10.07
CA CYS A 836 -10.19 -27.37 -9.33
C CYS A 836 -10.08 -25.85 -9.15
N PRO A 837 -8.93 -25.30 -8.71
CA PRO A 837 -8.75 -23.86 -8.63
C PRO A 837 -8.90 -23.16 -9.97
N LEU A 838 -8.40 -23.77 -11.06
CA LEU A 838 -8.52 -23.19 -12.40
C LEU A 838 -9.98 -23.08 -12.82
N VAL A 839 -10.76 -24.16 -12.66
CA VAL A 839 -12.19 -24.18 -12.99
C VAL A 839 -12.95 -23.10 -12.21
N ARG A 840 -12.70 -22.96 -10.90
CA ARG A 840 -13.37 -21.94 -10.08
C ARG A 840 -12.96 -20.52 -10.43
N SER A 841 -11.69 -20.31 -10.79
CA SER A 841 -11.19 -18.99 -11.19
C SER A 841 -11.88 -18.42 -12.45
N LEU A 842 -12.43 -19.29 -13.31
CA LEU A 842 -13.17 -18.88 -14.51
C LEU A 842 -14.40 -18.03 -14.18
N ALA A 843 -14.98 -18.20 -12.99
CA ALA A 843 -16.10 -17.39 -12.54
C ALA A 843 -15.72 -15.91 -12.45
N LEU A 844 -14.53 -15.57 -11.94
CA LEU A 844 -14.04 -14.19 -11.99
C LEU A 844 -13.51 -13.84 -13.38
N ALA A 845 -12.73 -14.72 -14.00
CA ALA A 845 -12.07 -14.44 -15.29
C ALA A 845 -13.05 -14.00 -16.39
N PHE A 846 -14.23 -14.60 -16.43
CA PHE A 846 -15.31 -14.24 -17.36
C PHE A 846 -16.47 -13.51 -16.70
N ALA A 847 -16.25 -12.91 -15.51
CA ALA A 847 -17.26 -12.16 -14.75
C ALA A 847 -18.61 -12.90 -14.60
N GLY A 848 -18.58 -14.23 -14.46
CA GLY A 848 -19.77 -15.06 -14.32
C GLY A 848 -20.58 -15.25 -15.60
N HIS A 849 -20.10 -14.84 -16.78
CA HIS A 849 -20.83 -14.91 -18.05
C HIS A 849 -20.57 -16.16 -18.89
N HIS A 850 -19.45 -16.87 -18.71
CA HIS A 850 -19.15 -18.06 -19.50
C HIS A 850 -20.18 -19.18 -19.29
N ARG A 851 -20.62 -19.80 -20.39
CA ARG A 851 -21.63 -20.89 -20.42
C ARG A 851 -21.18 -22.11 -21.23
N GLY A 852 -20.02 -22.04 -21.89
CA GLY A 852 -19.45 -23.14 -22.66
C GLY A 852 -18.94 -24.30 -21.80
N GLY A 853 -18.52 -25.37 -22.46
CA GLY A 853 -17.84 -26.49 -21.81
C GLY A 853 -16.41 -26.14 -21.39
N VAL A 854 -15.91 -26.78 -20.35
CA VAL A 854 -14.53 -26.62 -19.85
C VAL A 854 -13.78 -27.95 -20.01
N ARG A 855 -12.63 -27.92 -20.67
CA ARG A 855 -11.75 -29.08 -20.78
C ARG A 855 -10.39 -28.74 -20.19
N VAL A 856 -9.97 -29.45 -19.15
CA VAL A 856 -8.67 -29.20 -18.50
C VAL A 856 -7.70 -30.31 -18.88
N SER A 857 -6.60 -29.93 -19.53
CA SER A 857 -5.50 -30.84 -19.84
C SER A 857 -4.43 -30.78 -18.76
N VAL A 858 -4.06 -31.94 -18.20
CA VAL A 858 -3.01 -32.07 -17.19
C VAL A 858 -1.74 -32.59 -17.84
N GLU A 859 -0.72 -31.74 -17.95
CA GLU A 859 0.57 -32.12 -18.52
C GLU A 859 1.30 -33.09 -17.58
N GLN A 860 1.65 -34.27 -18.10
CA GLN A 860 2.41 -35.25 -17.33
C GLN A 860 3.91 -34.93 -17.36
N HIS A 861 4.41 -34.20 -16.35
CA HIS A 861 5.85 -34.20 -16.05
C HIS A 861 6.20 -35.57 -15.49
N GLY A 862 6.96 -36.39 -16.23
CA GLY A 862 7.43 -37.72 -15.80
C GLY A 862 8.36 -37.73 -14.56
N GLY A 863 7.93 -37.09 -13.48
CA GLY A 863 8.51 -36.98 -12.15
C GLY A 863 7.40 -37.07 -11.09
N ALA A 864 7.73 -36.73 -9.85
CA ALA A 864 6.83 -36.88 -8.71
C ALA A 864 5.57 -35.99 -8.84
N ALA A 865 4.41 -36.47 -8.37
CA ALA A 865 3.20 -35.66 -8.25
C ALA A 865 3.45 -34.45 -7.35
N LEU A 866 2.63 -33.38 -7.45
CA LEU A 866 2.87 -32.18 -6.63
C LEU A 866 2.84 -32.51 -5.13
N ARG A 867 1.90 -33.35 -4.69
CA ARG A 867 1.87 -33.93 -3.34
C ARG A 867 3.18 -34.61 -2.92
N GLU A 868 3.79 -35.39 -3.81
CA GLU A 868 5.06 -36.08 -3.53
C GLU A 868 6.22 -35.09 -3.47
N ALA A 869 6.25 -34.08 -4.35
CA ALA A 869 7.22 -33.00 -4.31
C ALA A 869 7.10 -32.19 -3.00
N ARG A 870 5.88 -31.88 -2.54
CA ARG A 870 5.63 -31.26 -1.22
C ARG A 870 6.22 -32.10 -0.09
N ALA A 871 5.92 -33.40 -0.07
CA ALA A 871 6.41 -34.31 0.95
C ALA A 871 7.94 -34.43 0.96
N ALA A 872 8.56 -34.55 -0.22
CA ALA A 872 10.01 -34.64 -0.37
C ALA A 872 10.74 -33.36 0.08
N LEU A 873 10.13 -32.19 -0.15
CA LEU A 873 10.66 -30.90 0.28
C LEU A 873 10.33 -30.57 1.74
N GLY A 874 9.56 -31.41 2.43
CA GLY A 874 9.04 -31.12 3.76
C GLY A 874 8.13 -29.88 3.81
N HIS A 875 7.58 -29.45 2.66
CA HIS A 875 6.75 -28.25 2.57
C HIS A 875 5.30 -28.60 2.91
N ARG A 876 4.79 -28.02 4.00
CA ARG A 876 3.39 -28.16 4.41
C ARG A 876 2.54 -27.03 3.85
N VAL A 877 1.26 -27.34 3.60
CA VAL A 877 0.25 -26.37 3.14
C VAL A 877 -0.05 -25.36 4.24
N VAL A 878 -0.20 -24.10 3.84
CA VAL A 878 -0.18 -22.96 4.77
C VAL A 878 -1.59 -22.55 5.19
N SER A 879 -2.61 -22.78 4.37
CA SER A 879 -3.98 -22.41 4.74
C SER A 879 -4.74 -23.54 5.43
N ALA A 880 -5.35 -23.22 6.57
CA ALA A 880 -6.31 -24.10 7.25
C ALA A 880 -7.77 -23.71 6.96
N MET A 881 -8.00 -22.80 6.01
CA MET A 881 -9.33 -22.35 5.63
C MET A 881 -10.06 -23.49 4.88
N PRO A 882 -11.22 -23.93 5.35
CA PRO A 882 -11.92 -25.04 4.74
C PRO A 882 -12.48 -24.64 3.37
N ALA A 883 -12.16 -25.43 2.33
CA ALA A 883 -12.74 -25.26 1.00
C ALA A 883 -13.34 -26.59 0.51
N PRO A 884 -14.59 -26.62 0.01
CA PRO A 884 -15.16 -27.80 -0.63
C PRO A 884 -14.26 -28.31 -1.77
N ALA A 885 -14.02 -29.61 -1.78
CA ALA A 885 -13.43 -30.33 -2.88
C ALA A 885 -14.35 -30.28 -4.11
N CYS A 886 -13.76 -30.29 -5.30
CA CYS A 886 -14.53 -30.24 -6.53
C CYS A 886 -15.19 -31.58 -6.86
N ALA A 887 -16.45 -31.51 -7.25
CA ALA A 887 -17.16 -32.57 -7.96
C ALA A 887 -17.75 -31.94 -9.22
N TYR A 888 -17.46 -32.48 -10.40
CA TYR A 888 -17.77 -31.82 -11.66
C TYR A 888 -19.03 -32.37 -12.33
N LYS A 889 -19.71 -31.50 -13.09
CA LYS A 889 -20.74 -31.89 -14.06
C LYS A 889 -20.10 -32.35 -15.38
N GLU A 890 -20.93 -32.87 -16.28
CA GLU A 890 -20.53 -33.24 -17.65
C GLU A 890 -19.96 -32.09 -18.48
N GLN A 891 -20.22 -30.83 -18.10
CA GLN A 891 -19.61 -29.66 -18.74
C GLN A 891 -18.10 -29.57 -18.51
N VAL A 892 -17.54 -30.25 -17.51
CA VAL A 892 -16.10 -30.25 -17.23
C VAL A 892 -15.51 -31.63 -17.52
N SER A 893 -14.47 -31.67 -18.34
CA SER A 893 -13.68 -32.88 -18.59
C SER A 893 -12.21 -32.64 -18.25
N VAL A 894 -11.53 -33.68 -17.77
CA VAL A 894 -10.11 -33.65 -17.42
C VAL A 894 -9.41 -34.72 -18.21
N ASP A 895 -8.43 -34.32 -19.02
CA ASP A 895 -7.70 -35.20 -19.92
C ASP A 895 -6.19 -35.10 -19.66
N PRO A 896 -5.41 -36.17 -19.86
CA PRO A 896 -3.96 -36.05 -19.84
C PRO A 896 -3.46 -35.27 -21.07
N ALA A 897 -2.36 -34.54 -20.90
CA ALA A 897 -1.58 -33.91 -21.96
C ALA A 897 -0.15 -34.48 -21.98
N ALA A 898 0.40 -34.62 -23.19
CA ALA A 898 1.78 -35.06 -23.35
C ALA A 898 2.75 -33.94 -22.95
N ARG A 899 3.90 -34.32 -22.40
CA ARG A 899 4.92 -33.35 -22.00
C ARG A 899 5.42 -32.56 -23.21
N GLY A 900 5.40 -31.23 -23.12
CA GLY A 900 5.89 -30.35 -24.17
C GLY A 900 4.92 -30.22 -25.36
N GLU A 901 3.71 -30.75 -25.25
CA GLU A 901 2.64 -30.53 -26.23
C GLU A 901 2.35 -29.02 -26.33
N SER A 902 2.27 -28.52 -27.56
CA SER A 902 2.02 -27.10 -27.79
C SER A 902 0.57 -26.74 -27.46
N VAL A 903 0.33 -25.49 -27.09
CA VAL A 903 -1.03 -24.99 -26.83
C VAL A 903 -1.97 -25.25 -28.01
N ALA A 904 -1.47 -25.07 -29.24
CA ALA A 904 -2.26 -25.29 -30.45
C ALA A 904 -2.65 -26.76 -30.64
N GLU A 905 -1.77 -27.71 -30.30
CA GLU A 905 -2.06 -29.15 -30.37
C GLU A 905 -3.10 -29.56 -29.33
N ILE A 906 -2.92 -29.11 -28.08
CA ILE A 906 -3.87 -29.36 -26.99
C ILE A 906 -5.24 -28.79 -27.37
N ALA A 907 -5.28 -27.56 -27.87
CA ALA A 907 -6.51 -26.89 -28.31
C ALA A 907 -7.21 -27.67 -29.44
N ARG A 908 -6.47 -28.10 -30.48
CA ARG A 908 -7.01 -28.90 -31.58
C ARG A 908 -7.62 -30.22 -31.10
N ARG A 909 -6.90 -30.93 -30.24
CA ARG A 909 -7.38 -32.19 -29.65
C ARG A 909 -8.61 -31.96 -28.77
N ALA A 910 -8.59 -30.91 -27.96
CA ALA A 910 -9.68 -30.56 -27.06
C ALA A 910 -10.94 -30.07 -27.77
N MET A 911 -10.83 -29.49 -28.96
CA MET A 911 -11.99 -28.99 -29.73
C MET A 911 -12.52 -29.99 -30.77
N GLY A 912 -11.81 -31.10 -31.00
CA GLY A 912 -12.23 -32.17 -31.92
C GLY A 912 -12.24 -31.75 -33.39
N GLU A 913 -13.14 -32.34 -34.19
CA GLU A 913 -13.46 -31.76 -35.51
C GLU A 913 -14.06 -30.38 -35.28
N MET A 914 -13.29 -29.32 -35.57
CA MET A 914 -13.57 -27.90 -35.33
C MET A 914 -14.92 -27.40 -35.91
N ARG A 915 -16.05 -27.88 -35.40
CA ARG A 915 -17.41 -27.52 -35.82
C ARG A 915 -17.88 -26.34 -34.96
N GLY A 916 -18.21 -25.22 -35.62
CA GLY A 916 -18.67 -23.99 -34.97
C GLY A 916 -17.54 -23.01 -34.60
N GLY A 917 -17.88 -21.73 -34.43
CA GLY A 917 -16.94 -20.66 -34.13
C GLY A 917 -17.58 -19.30 -34.32
N VAL A 918 -16.99 -18.27 -33.71
CA VAL A 918 -17.53 -16.91 -33.72
C VAL A 918 -16.60 -16.02 -34.54
N GLU A 919 -17.13 -15.41 -35.59
CA GLU A 919 -16.36 -14.47 -36.41
C GLU A 919 -16.29 -13.10 -35.73
N LEU A 920 -15.07 -12.61 -35.53
CA LEU A 920 -14.87 -11.27 -35.02
C LEU A 920 -15.13 -10.25 -36.13
N PRO A 921 -16.00 -9.26 -35.90
CA PRO A 921 -16.30 -8.24 -36.89
C PRO A 921 -15.08 -7.38 -37.20
N SER A 922 -15.09 -6.73 -38.36
CA SER A 922 -14.01 -5.82 -38.78
C SER A 922 -13.81 -4.62 -37.85
N THR A 923 -14.82 -4.32 -37.01
CA THR A 923 -14.75 -3.28 -35.98
C THR A 923 -13.91 -3.68 -34.76
N CYS A 924 -13.44 -4.94 -34.68
CA CYS A 924 -12.47 -5.38 -33.69
C CYS A 924 -11.03 -5.15 -34.21
N GLY A 925 -10.36 -4.13 -33.68
CA GLY A 925 -8.99 -3.73 -34.04
C GLY A 925 -7.90 -4.62 -33.45
N ALA A 926 -6.66 -4.45 -33.95
CA ALA A 926 -5.44 -5.19 -33.59
C ALA A 926 -5.39 -6.68 -34.01
N GLY A 927 -5.61 -6.94 -35.30
CA GLY A 927 -5.34 -8.25 -35.92
C GLY A 927 -6.44 -9.30 -35.78
N GLY A 928 -7.56 -8.96 -35.15
CA GLY A 928 -8.72 -9.85 -34.94
C GLY A 928 -9.78 -9.85 -36.04
N ALA A 929 -9.83 -8.82 -36.88
CA ALA A 929 -10.83 -8.67 -37.94
C ALA A 929 -10.81 -9.87 -38.91
N GLY A 930 -11.93 -10.59 -39.01
CA GLY A 930 -12.05 -11.77 -39.87
C GLY A 930 -11.49 -13.07 -39.29
N LEU A 931 -10.99 -13.04 -38.05
CA LEU A 931 -10.67 -14.27 -37.32
C LEU A 931 -11.95 -14.96 -36.85
N ARG A 932 -11.98 -16.27 -37.00
CA ARG A 932 -13.02 -17.14 -36.44
C ARG A 932 -12.50 -17.77 -35.16
N VAL A 933 -13.00 -17.28 -34.03
CA VAL A 933 -12.64 -17.75 -32.70
C VAL A 933 -13.35 -19.07 -32.43
N ARG A 934 -12.58 -20.08 -32.05
CA ARG A 934 -13.04 -21.45 -31.82
C ARG A 934 -13.18 -21.80 -30.34
N GLY A 935 -12.50 -21.05 -29.49
CA GLY A 935 -12.51 -21.20 -28.04
C GLY A 935 -11.45 -20.35 -27.36
N PHE A 936 -11.44 -20.41 -26.03
CA PHE A 936 -10.42 -19.78 -25.20
C PHE A 936 -9.46 -20.83 -24.68
N VAL A 937 -8.19 -20.46 -24.48
CA VAL A 937 -7.22 -21.28 -23.76
C VAL A 937 -6.66 -20.50 -22.60
N VAL A 938 -6.72 -21.10 -21.40
CA VAL A 938 -6.03 -20.61 -20.21
C VAL A 938 -4.84 -21.53 -19.94
N ASP A 939 -3.66 -21.12 -20.40
CA ASP A 939 -2.41 -21.87 -20.18
C ASP A 939 -1.81 -21.50 -18.81
N ALA A 940 -2.20 -22.28 -17.81
CA ALA A 940 -1.79 -22.16 -16.42
C ALA A 940 -0.58 -23.04 -16.07
N ARG A 941 0.10 -23.60 -17.08
CA ARG A 941 1.32 -24.41 -16.86
C ARG A 941 2.42 -23.57 -16.22
N THR A 942 3.25 -24.25 -15.45
CA THR A 942 4.36 -23.65 -14.72
C THR A 942 5.64 -24.02 -15.44
N ARG A 943 6.37 -23.00 -15.93
CA ARG A 943 7.58 -23.21 -16.75
C ARG A 943 8.69 -23.83 -15.90
N GLY A 944 9.29 -24.92 -16.39
CA GLY A 944 10.52 -25.49 -15.83
C GLY A 944 10.50 -27.00 -15.60
N ALA A 945 11.65 -27.53 -15.17
CA ALA A 945 11.82 -28.91 -14.70
C ALA A 945 10.89 -29.19 -13.49
N PRO A 946 10.61 -30.47 -13.14
CA PRO A 946 9.79 -30.81 -11.98
C PRO A 946 10.19 -30.04 -10.71
N VAL A 947 9.20 -29.71 -9.88
CA VAL A 947 9.38 -28.97 -8.62
C VAL A 947 10.47 -29.62 -7.77
N ARG A 948 11.58 -28.91 -7.60
CA ARG A 948 12.80 -29.36 -6.89
C ARG A 948 13.21 -28.46 -5.73
N SER A 949 12.47 -27.38 -5.49
CA SER A 949 12.75 -26.44 -4.41
C SER A 949 11.46 -25.87 -3.83
N ALA A 950 11.49 -25.40 -2.58
CA ALA A 950 10.33 -24.78 -1.94
C ALA A 950 9.86 -23.51 -2.66
N ALA A 951 10.77 -22.79 -3.34
CA ALA A 951 10.41 -21.64 -4.17
C ALA A 951 9.61 -22.06 -5.41
N ALA A 952 10.14 -23.03 -6.18
CA ALA A 952 9.45 -23.56 -7.36
C ALA A 952 8.09 -24.19 -7.01
N LEU A 953 7.96 -24.74 -5.80
CA LEU A 953 6.71 -25.33 -5.33
C LEU A 953 5.59 -24.28 -5.16
N ARG A 954 5.89 -23.06 -4.72
CA ARG A 954 4.87 -22.01 -4.54
C ARG A 954 4.31 -21.49 -5.86
N ASP A 955 5.11 -21.59 -6.90
CA ASP A 955 4.75 -21.19 -8.26
C ASP A 955 4.30 -22.39 -9.11
N ALA A 956 4.11 -23.57 -8.50
CA ALA A 956 3.80 -24.82 -9.19
C ALA A 956 2.37 -24.91 -9.69
N LEU A 957 1.45 -24.22 -9.01
CA LEU A 957 0.10 -23.96 -9.47
C LEU A 957 -0.07 -22.46 -9.68
N ALA A 958 -0.89 -22.09 -10.66
CA ALA A 958 -1.29 -20.72 -10.89
C ALA A 958 -2.69 -20.69 -11.49
N VAL A 959 -3.47 -19.68 -11.16
CA VAL A 959 -4.79 -19.45 -11.77
C VAL A 959 -5.01 -17.96 -12.03
N PRO A 960 -5.78 -17.59 -13.08
CA PRO A 960 -6.19 -16.21 -13.29
C PRO A 960 -6.89 -15.65 -12.07
N ALA A 961 -6.62 -14.37 -11.80
CA ALA A 961 -7.15 -13.69 -10.63
C ALA A 961 -7.62 -12.27 -10.96
N GLN A 962 -8.11 -12.09 -12.17
CA GLN A 962 -8.77 -10.86 -12.60
C GLN A 962 -9.85 -11.15 -13.63
N THR A 963 -10.71 -10.18 -13.88
CA THR A 963 -11.56 -10.18 -15.09
C THR A 963 -10.70 -10.04 -16.34
N LEU A 964 -10.99 -10.88 -17.33
CA LEU A 964 -10.36 -10.87 -18.63
C LEU A 964 -11.25 -10.14 -19.64
N SER A 965 -10.61 -9.53 -20.62
CA SER A 965 -11.21 -8.85 -21.76
C SER A 965 -10.52 -9.31 -23.05
N LEU A 966 -11.09 -8.97 -24.21
CA LEU A 966 -10.58 -9.46 -25.49
C LEU A 966 -9.10 -9.11 -25.73
N GLU A 967 -8.65 -7.92 -25.29
CA GLU A 967 -7.25 -7.46 -25.40
C GLU A 967 -6.25 -8.30 -24.59
N ASP A 968 -6.72 -9.00 -23.56
CA ASP A 968 -5.86 -9.85 -22.71
C ASP A 968 -5.43 -11.13 -23.45
N PHE A 969 -6.13 -11.52 -24.52
CA PHE A 969 -5.86 -12.75 -25.26
C PHE A 969 -5.01 -12.50 -26.51
N ARG A 970 -4.14 -13.45 -26.83
CA ARG A 970 -3.48 -13.51 -28.16
C ARG A 970 -4.17 -14.56 -29.01
N ALA A 971 -4.30 -14.30 -30.31
CA ALA A 971 -4.83 -15.28 -31.24
C ALA A 971 -3.76 -16.32 -31.60
N VAL A 972 -4.13 -17.60 -31.60
CA VAL A 972 -3.29 -18.72 -32.03
C VAL A 972 -4.04 -19.56 -33.04
N ALA A 973 -3.46 -19.75 -34.22
CA ALA A 973 -4.05 -20.57 -35.28
C ALA A 973 -4.14 -22.05 -34.85
N VAL A 974 -5.31 -22.64 -35.09
CA VAL A 974 -5.62 -24.05 -34.76
C VAL A 974 -6.35 -24.79 -35.86
N GLY A 975 -6.96 -24.10 -36.84
CA GLY A 975 -7.66 -24.76 -37.93
C GLY A 975 -6.81 -24.97 -39.19
N PRO A 976 -7.38 -25.60 -40.22
CA PRO A 976 -6.73 -25.73 -41.54
C PRO A 976 -6.65 -24.39 -42.29
N SER A 977 -7.50 -23.42 -41.92
CA SER A 977 -7.41 -22.02 -42.33
C SER A 977 -6.63 -21.23 -41.29
N GLU A 978 -5.75 -20.32 -41.73
CA GLU A 978 -5.03 -19.40 -40.83
C GLU A 978 -5.97 -18.47 -40.04
N GLY A 979 -7.21 -18.28 -40.52
CA GLY A 979 -8.23 -17.49 -39.83
C GLY A 979 -8.93 -18.21 -38.67
N ASP A 980 -8.75 -19.53 -38.52
CA ASP A 980 -9.33 -20.31 -37.42
C ASP A 980 -8.42 -20.30 -36.21
N VAL A 981 -8.83 -19.58 -35.16
CA VAL A 981 -7.96 -19.29 -34.01
C VAL A 981 -8.60 -19.65 -32.67
N VAL A 982 -7.75 -19.80 -31.67
CA VAL A 982 -8.13 -19.78 -30.25
C VAL A 982 -7.52 -18.57 -29.58
N LEU A 983 -8.23 -18.05 -28.58
CA LEU A 983 -7.80 -16.90 -27.79
C LEU A 983 -7.07 -17.41 -26.55
N VAL A 984 -5.75 -17.24 -26.53
CA VAL A 984 -4.88 -17.77 -25.48
C VAL A 984 -4.50 -16.68 -24.50
N VAL A 985 -4.62 -16.97 -23.21
CA VAL A 985 -3.94 -16.26 -22.13
C VAL A 985 -3.04 -17.24 -21.40
N SER A 986 -1.77 -16.90 -21.28
CA SER A 986 -0.78 -17.68 -20.54
C SER A 986 -0.17 -16.85 -19.40
N ARG A 987 0.55 -17.50 -18.48
CA ARG A 987 1.36 -16.79 -17.48
C ARG A 987 2.41 -15.86 -18.10
N GLU A 988 2.90 -16.16 -19.29
CA GLU A 988 3.88 -15.32 -19.98
C GLU A 988 3.22 -14.07 -20.55
N ASP A 989 2.06 -14.26 -21.18
CA ASP A 989 1.23 -13.15 -21.67
C ASP A 989 0.83 -12.24 -20.50
N ALA A 990 0.72 -12.79 -19.29
CA ALA A 990 0.38 -12.06 -18.09
C ALA A 990 1.39 -10.99 -17.67
N GLU A 991 2.67 -11.16 -17.98
CA GLU A 991 3.67 -10.11 -17.76
C GLU A 991 3.54 -9.00 -18.78
N ALA A 992 3.43 -9.36 -20.07
CA ALA A 992 3.29 -8.39 -21.15
C ALA A 992 1.99 -7.58 -21.08
N LYS A 993 0.89 -8.21 -20.64
CA LYS A 993 -0.46 -7.64 -20.66
C LYS A 993 -1.02 -7.27 -19.29
N ALA A 994 -0.18 -7.27 -18.25
CA ALA A 994 -0.58 -6.96 -16.87
C ALA A 994 -1.72 -7.82 -16.30
N VAL A 995 -1.86 -9.07 -16.75
CA VAL A 995 -2.90 -9.99 -16.22
C VAL A 995 -2.47 -10.53 -14.85
N HIS A 996 -3.35 -10.45 -13.86
CA HIS A 996 -3.07 -10.94 -12.51
C HIS A 996 -3.37 -12.43 -12.36
N TRP A 997 -2.47 -13.12 -11.66
CA TRP A 997 -2.55 -14.53 -11.35
C TRP A 997 -2.27 -14.75 -9.87
N VAL A 998 -2.88 -15.78 -9.28
CA VAL A 998 -2.60 -16.24 -7.92
C VAL A 998 -1.86 -17.57 -8.03
N ASN A 999 -0.72 -17.69 -7.36
CA ASN A 999 0.10 -18.90 -7.35
C ASN A 999 -0.13 -19.74 -6.09
N GLY A 1000 0.13 -21.03 -6.11
CA GLY A 1000 -0.02 -21.89 -4.92
C GLY A 1000 0.82 -23.14 -4.94
N ALA A 1001 1.05 -23.70 -3.75
CA ALA A 1001 1.77 -24.97 -3.56
C ALA A 1001 0.84 -26.19 -3.48
N SER A 1002 -0.47 -25.98 -3.33
CA SER A 1002 -1.49 -27.01 -3.29
C SER A 1002 -2.83 -26.50 -3.82
N GLU A 1003 -3.75 -27.44 -4.05
CA GLU A 1003 -5.15 -27.13 -4.34
C GLU A 1003 -5.74 -26.23 -3.24
N SER A 1004 -5.64 -26.64 -1.97
CA SER A 1004 -6.22 -25.91 -0.85
C SER A 1004 -5.65 -24.49 -0.69
N ASP A 1005 -4.38 -24.28 -1.01
CA ASP A 1005 -3.73 -22.95 -0.99
C ASP A 1005 -4.36 -21.97 -1.99
N LEU A 1006 -4.88 -22.45 -3.12
CA LEU A 1006 -5.55 -21.62 -4.13
C LEU A 1006 -7.06 -21.53 -3.88
N LEU A 1007 -7.68 -22.59 -3.37
CA LEU A 1007 -9.11 -22.57 -3.06
C LEU A 1007 -9.47 -21.64 -1.90
N VAL A 1008 -8.49 -21.16 -1.13
CA VAL A 1008 -8.73 -20.06 -0.17
C VAL A 1008 -9.22 -18.76 -0.84
N THR A 1009 -8.88 -18.59 -2.12
CA THR A 1009 -9.25 -17.44 -2.97
C THR A 1009 -10.64 -17.66 -3.57
N TYR A 1010 -10.91 -18.85 -4.11
CA TYR A 1010 -12.23 -19.24 -4.67
C TYR A 1010 -12.79 -20.48 -3.95
N PRO A 1011 -13.24 -20.32 -2.69
CA PRO A 1011 -13.63 -21.46 -1.86
C PRO A 1011 -14.91 -22.14 -2.32
N LEU A 1012 -15.90 -21.42 -2.83
CA LEU A 1012 -17.21 -21.98 -3.08
C LEU A 1012 -17.33 -22.64 -4.46
N PRO A 1013 -18.18 -23.67 -4.60
CA PRO A 1013 -18.46 -24.32 -5.88
C PRO A 1013 -19.08 -23.39 -6.92
N VAL A 1014 -18.76 -23.59 -8.20
CA VAL A 1014 -19.37 -22.83 -9.31
C VAL A 1014 -20.52 -23.63 -9.93
N GLU A 1015 -21.75 -23.10 -9.87
CA GLU A 1015 -22.96 -23.79 -10.34
C GLU A 1015 -22.86 -24.25 -11.81
N ALA A 1016 -22.19 -23.48 -12.67
CA ALA A 1016 -22.03 -23.82 -14.08
C ALA A 1016 -21.18 -25.08 -14.33
N TYR A 1017 -20.28 -25.44 -13.39
CA TYR A 1017 -19.24 -26.44 -13.62
C TYR A 1017 -19.26 -27.59 -12.62
N GLU A 1018 -19.75 -27.36 -11.41
CA GLU A 1018 -19.69 -28.32 -10.31
C GLU A 1018 -21.06 -28.93 -9.99
N ASP A 1019 -21.07 -30.18 -9.52
CA ASP A 1019 -22.27 -30.89 -9.10
C ASP A 1019 -22.79 -30.31 -7.77
N MET A 1020 -23.92 -29.63 -7.85
CA MET A 1020 -24.59 -29.03 -6.70
C MET A 1020 -25.27 -30.08 -5.80
N GLY A 1021 -25.49 -31.31 -6.29
CA GLY A 1021 -26.04 -32.43 -5.54
C GLY A 1021 -25.01 -33.18 -4.72
N ALA A 1022 -23.72 -33.02 -5.03
CA ALA A 1022 -22.63 -33.68 -4.31
C ALA A 1022 -22.59 -33.25 -2.84
N GLU A 1023 -22.32 -34.22 -1.95
CA GLU A 1023 -22.04 -33.95 -0.54
C GLU A 1023 -20.74 -33.15 -0.43
N VAL A 1024 -20.75 -32.12 0.43
CA VAL A 1024 -19.55 -31.33 0.71
C VAL A 1024 -18.50 -32.23 1.33
N ARG A 1025 -17.41 -32.42 0.59
CA ARG A 1025 -16.16 -32.98 1.10
C ARG A 1025 -15.15 -31.86 1.14
N TRP A 1026 -14.33 -31.77 2.17
CA TRP A 1026 -13.31 -30.72 2.25
C TRP A 1026 -12.07 -31.12 1.44
N SER A 1027 -11.52 -30.17 0.69
CA SER A 1027 -10.17 -30.29 0.11
C SER A 1027 -9.19 -30.47 1.26
N VAL A 1028 -8.30 -31.45 1.12
CA VAL A 1028 -7.35 -31.83 2.16
C VAL A 1028 -6.03 -31.09 1.91
N PRO A 1029 -5.48 -30.39 2.93
CA PRO A 1029 -4.16 -29.75 2.85
C PRO A 1029 -3.04 -30.72 2.44
#